data_AF-A0A969U9L9-F1
#
_entry.id   AF-A0A969U9L9-F1
#
_cell.length_a   1.000
_cell.length_b   1.000
_cell.length_c   1.000
_cell.angle_alpha   90.00
_cell.angle_beta   90.00
_cell.angle_gamma   90.00
#
_symmetry.space_group_name_H-M   'P 1'
#
loop_
_entity.id
_entity.type
_entity.pdbx_description
1 polymer ?
#
loop_
_entity_poly.entity_id
_entity_poly.type
_entity_poly.pdbx_seq_one_letter_code
_entity_poly.pdbx_strand_id
1 'polypeptide(L)'
;MPGDNQLNGAINVALSTNRNGKVGRRDLDDLYRFNLSGRSSLGVNLSKISKKARVGVEIYKLKLPLETVRGNVGNIDFSLIDRSDLSTNFELIRAIKARNPKGANIALNPLESGDYVIRIRQNGKIDSKYRLSLSGALIEEPTLPLPPVPQTPIVDPTLPNPVPVPVPIPPPPPIPIPEDGNSLAGARPLGFPFTAQSGFVNDGDQQDYYKFSVPSTSAGDYKFDLSGLTANANVEILDVNGGLIKTTTTLGSQTESLLVPLNEGSYFARVFQGTPGATSNYSLSLSLLTDGFTGTLAGGESTASLLTPTTVLGVLASNYVLEGAKNSTEDLFKIVVAPGDRKFLNLELKGISGGSLTGNLDVELFGADGFTPTANTSILTSSRSGNSAEVFGGTLDEGTYYIRIKPGTVGTREGSEYSLSLSLNPKNSVPTITRDINYGKTQILDANDNVIGESGNSSDAKLLTKVGGLAYFSANDGGDTALWKTDGTLKGTQKLKTFSGSLSNFTEANGFLYFAGDNGLSGTELWRSDGTASGTVLVKDLRTGSSGSSPTSLTSTGGRLYFLANNASDPNAQQFYRTNVAGTDVELVPLTTDPTDPVYGVGNLAFYNNTLYFSAEQGADSSSIGKELWRIDNPGDASPGAPISQDLRASGSSNPNGFVFANGKLYASAILSGSTSSLVKIDGSGATSVQTGLRMPKNFVAVGNTLYFSGNTSDEGTELWKLDTTTDQASLLNIASDITESGTLSSNPNNLVKVGTSVYFFADANDGTGEGLWKVDDGSMAPTRVSITDISNGLGTNPEELVAIDGTLYFSADNATKGRELWSYNTATSAMKLIDINMKADPEFVGNTFGSNPGRLTNIGGALYFIADNGLDGIELMSL
;
A
#
# COMPACT_ATOMS: atom_id res chain seq x y z
N MET A 1 -22.90 -17.91 -39.25
CA MET A 1 -21.73 -17.07 -38.99
C MET A 1 -21.10 -16.71 -40.33
N PRO A 2 -21.06 -15.41 -40.69
CA PRO A 2 -20.38 -14.89 -41.88
C PRO A 2 -18.86 -15.13 -41.78
N GLY A 3 -18.16 -15.09 -42.90
CA GLY A 3 -16.79 -15.60 -43.02
C GLY A 3 -15.73 -14.79 -42.29
N ASP A 4 -15.08 -15.43 -41.31
CA ASP A 4 -13.74 -15.08 -40.85
C ASP A 4 -12.73 -15.46 -41.94
N ASN A 5 -12.52 -14.57 -42.91
CA ASN A 5 -11.26 -14.50 -43.64
C ASN A 5 -10.40 -13.33 -43.10
N GLN A 6 -10.66 -12.88 -41.86
CA GLN A 6 -9.79 -11.98 -41.12
C GLN A 6 -9.11 -12.77 -40.00
N LEU A 7 -7.80 -12.57 -39.85
CA LEU A 7 -6.88 -13.35 -39.05
C LEU A 7 -6.94 -13.03 -37.54
N ASN A 8 -8.13 -12.69 -37.02
CA ASN A 8 -8.38 -12.46 -35.59
C ASN A 8 -8.33 -13.75 -34.73
N GLY A 9 -7.77 -14.83 -35.26
CA GLY A 9 -7.93 -16.18 -34.71
C GLY A 9 -6.68 -17.02 -34.63
N ALA A 10 -5.47 -16.44 -34.65
CA ALA A 10 -4.25 -17.25 -34.42
C ALA A 10 -4.23 -17.76 -32.97
N ILE A 11 -4.49 -19.06 -32.79
CA ILE A 11 -4.58 -19.67 -31.46
C ILE A 11 -3.17 -20.14 -31.04
N ASN A 12 -2.71 -19.72 -29.86
CA ASN A 12 -1.47 -20.23 -29.26
C ASN A 12 -1.63 -21.72 -28.93
N VAL A 13 -0.71 -22.54 -29.43
CA VAL A 13 -0.67 -23.98 -29.19
C VAL A 13 0.59 -24.31 -28.40
N ALA A 14 0.42 -24.67 -27.13
CA ALA A 14 1.51 -25.19 -26.32
C ALA A 14 1.82 -26.64 -26.71
N LEU A 15 3.08 -27.05 -26.57
CA LEU A 15 3.48 -28.45 -26.72
C LEU A 15 2.61 -29.34 -25.82
N SER A 16 2.17 -30.49 -26.33
CA SER A 16 1.25 -31.47 -25.72
C SER A 16 -0.23 -31.08 -25.58
N THR A 17 -0.65 -29.90 -26.05
CA THR A 17 -2.08 -29.51 -26.05
C THR A 17 -2.83 -29.99 -27.30
N ASN A 18 -4.08 -30.42 -27.12
CA ASN A 18 -4.99 -30.77 -28.21
C ASN A 18 -5.89 -29.58 -28.55
N ARG A 19 -5.88 -29.13 -29.81
CA ARG A 19 -6.77 -28.08 -30.32
C ARG A 19 -7.73 -28.64 -31.36
N ASN A 20 -9.03 -28.45 -31.18
CA ASN A 20 -10.02 -28.82 -32.21
C ASN A 20 -10.25 -27.61 -33.13
N GLY A 21 -10.36 -27.85 -34.44
CA GLY A 21 -10.61 -26.82 -35.45
C GLY A 21 -11.49 -27.32 -36.59
N LYS A 22 -11.89 -26.44 -37.52
CA LYS A 22 -12.73 -26.80 -38.66
C LYS A 22 -12.45 -25.92 -39.88
N VAL A 23 -11.80 -26.50 -40.89
CA VAL A 23 -11.71 -25.88 -42.21
C VAL A 23 -12.86 -26.31 -43.13
N GLY A 24 -13.40 -25.38 -43.91
CA GLY A 24 -14.60 -25.57 -44.74
C GLY A 24 -14.78 -24.53 -45.85
N ARG A 25 -15.83 -24.67 -46.67
CA ARG A 25 -16.05 -23.81 -47.85
C ARG A 25 -16.14 -22.31 -47.55
N ARG A 26 -16.38 -21.94 -46.30
CA ARG A 26 -16.44 -20.54 -45.81
C ARG A 26 -15.22 -20.14 -44.98
N ASP A 27 -14.37 -21.09 -44.64
CA ASP A 27 -13.22 -20.95 -43.74
C ASP A 27 -12.07 -21.83 -44.28
N LEU A 28 -11.29 -21.25 -45.17
CA LEU A 28 -10.37 -22.01 -46.02
C LEU A 28 -9.04 -22.33 -45.32
N ASP A 29 -8.71 -21.62 -44.25
CA ASP A 29 -7.41 -21.70 -43.58
C ASP A 29 -7.55 -21.41 -42.08
N ASP A 30 -7.01 -22.30 -41.26
CA ASP A 30 -6.78 -22.05 -39.83
C ASP A 30 -5.28 -21.83 -39.60
N LEU A 31 -4.94 -20.88 -38.71
CA LEU A 31 -3.55 -20.54 -38.39
C LEU A 31 -3.30 -20.69 -36.89
N TYR A 32 -2.16 -21.29 -36.54
CA TYR A 32 -1.76 -21.58 -35.17
C TYR A 32 -0.34 -21.11 -34.93
N ARG A 33 -0.08 -20.49 -33.78
CA ARG A 33 1.25 -20.02 -33.38
C ARG A 33 1.84 -20.90 -32.30
N PHE A 34 3.15 -21.09 -32.34
CA PHE A 34 3.94 -21.60 -31.22
C PHE A 34 5.35 -20.97 -31.22
N ASN A 35 5.99 -20.95 -30.05
CA ASN A 35 7.35 -20.48 -29.87
C ASN A 35 8.21 -21.63 -29.34
N LEU A 36 9.45 -21.74 -29.81
CA LEU A 36 10.45 -22.66 -29.28
C LEU A 36 11.50 -21.87 -28.53
N SER A 37 11.66 -22.12 -27.23
CA SER A 37 12.65 -21.47 -26.37
C SER A 37 14.08 -21.99 -26.57
N GLY A 38 14.23 -23.17 -27.19
CA GLY A 38 15.50 -23.80 -27.48
C GLY A 38 15.39 -24.75 -28.67
N ARG A 39 16.53 -25.24 -29.17
CA ARG A 39 16.56 -26.19 -30.29
C ARG A 39 15.80 -27.46 -29.92
N SER A 40 14.75 -27.78 -30.66
CA SER A 40 13.77 -28.80 -30.26
C SER A 40 13.42 -29.75 -31.40
N SER A 41 13.20 -31.01 -31.07
CA SER A 41 12.48 -31.92 -31.98
C SER A 41 10.99 -31.61 -31.93
N LEU A 42 10.31 -31.55 -33.09
CA LEU A 42 8.88 -31.23 -33.15
C LEU A 42 8.11 -32.21 -34.03
N GLY A 43 7.02 -32.73 -33.46
CA GLY A 43 5.98 -33.52 -34.10
C GLY A 43 4.69 -32.72 -34.20
N VAL A 44 4.12 -32.61 -35.40
CA VAL A 44 2.78 -32.05 -35.61
C VAL A 44 1.83 -33.18 -35.98
N ASN A 45 0.76 -33.38 -35.21
CA ASN A 45 -0.22 -34.43 -35.43
C ASN A 45 -1.62 -33.86 -35.69
N LEU A 46 -2.23 -34.30 -36.79
CA LEU A 46 -3.60 -33.95 -37.16
C LEU A 46 -4.50 -35.19 -37.14
N SER A 47 -5.50 -35.18 -36.25
CA SER A 47 -6.44 -36.27 -36.01
C SER A 47 -7.90 -35.83 -36.22
N LYS A 48 -8.86 -36.77 -36.13
CA LYS A 48 -10.31 -36.56 -36.31
C LYS A 48 -10.76 -35.97 -37.67
N ILE A 49 -9.92 -36.04 -38.71
CA ILE A 49 -10.25 -35.59 -40.07
C ILE A 49 -11.21 -36.58 -40.78
N SER A 50 -12.19 -36.05 -41.51
CA SER A 50 -13.11 -36.84 -42.35
C SER A 50 -12.37 -37.57 -43.49
N LYS A 51 -12.74 -38.83 -43.77
CA LYS A 51 -12.08 -39.66 -44.81
C LYS A 51 -12.15 -39.09 -46.23
N LYS A 52 -13.08 -38.17 -46.50
CA LYS A 52 -13.27 -37.51 -47.81
C LYS A 52 -12.68 -36.10 -47.87
N ALA A 53 -12.16 -35.59 -46.75
CA ALA A 53 -11.52 -34.30 -46.64
C ALA A 53 -10.22 -34.25 -47.43
N ARG A 54 -9.88 -33.09 -47.99
CA ARG A 54 -8.53 -32.79 -48.46
C ARG A 54 -8.03 -31.59 -47.68
N VAL A 55 -7.07 -31.80 -46.79
CA VAL A 55 -6.51 -30.77 -45.90
C VAL A 55 -4.98 -30.84 -46.00
N GLY A 56 -4.33 -29.69 -46.18
CA GLY A 56 -2.88 -29.54 -46.15
C GLY A 56 -2.40 -28.90 -44.85
N VAL A 57 -1.15 -29.15 -44.48
CA VAL A 57 -0.48 -28.52 -43.34
C VAL A 57 0.81 -27.88 -43.84
N GLU A 58 1.00 -26.60 -43.52
CA GLU A 58 2.19 -25.81 -43.87
C GLU A 58 2.77 -25.21 -42.59
N ILE A 59 4.09 -25.20 -42.43
CA ILE A 59 4.79 -24.71 -41.24
C ILE A 59 5.81 -23.67 -41.68
N TYR A 60 5.80 -22.54 -41.00
CA TYR A 60 6.56 -21.35 -41.33
C TYR A 60 7.39 -20.88 -40.14
N LYS A 61 8.61 -20.41 -40.39
CA LYS A 61 9.48 -19.73 -39.41
C LYS A 61 9.54 -18.24 -39.74
N LEU A 62 9.55 -17.38 -38.73
CA LEU A 62 9.76 -15.94 -38.94
C LEU A 62 11.21 -15.66 -39.41
N LYS A 63 11.40 -14.88 -40.48
CA LYS A 63 12.72 -14.63 -41.10
C LYS A 63 13.61 -13.65 -40.33
N LEU A 64 13.04 -12.82 -39.44
CA LEU A 64 13.77 -11.78 -38.69
C LEU A 64 13.39 -11.82 -37.19
N PRO A 65 14.31 -11.43 -36.28
CA PRO A 65 13.97 -11.17 -34.88
C PRO A 65 12.90 -10.08 -34.75
N LEU A 66 12.05 -10.21 -33.73
CA LEU A 66 10.83 -9.42 -33.45
C LEU A 66 10.99 -7.89 -33.50
N GLU A 67 12.20 -7.36 -33.33
CA GLU A 67 12.45 -5.92 -33.19
C GLU A 67 12.48 -5.13 -34.51
N THR A 68 12.56 -5.80 -35.67
CA THR A 68 12.86 -5.11 -36.95
C THR A 68 11.65 -4.98 -37.89
N VAL A 69 10.46 -5.47 -37.52
CA VAL A 69 9.29 -5.48 -38.41
C VAL A 69 8.27 -4.41 -37.99
N ARG A 70 8.50 -3.19 -38.51
CA ARG A 70 7.64 -1.97 -38.47
C ARG A 70 7.43 -1.28 -37.10
N GLY A 71 8.47 -0.57 -36.65
CA GLY A 71 8.34 0.86 -36.35
C GLY A 71 7.53 1.31 -35.13
N ASN A 72 7.23 0.46 -34.15
CA ASN A 72 6.85 0.88 -32.81
C ASN A 72 7.48 -0.05 -31.77
N VAL A 73 8.12 0.55 -30.78
CA VAL A 73 8.83 -0.13 -29.70
C VAL A 73 7.82 -0.94 -28.88
N GLY A 74 7.95 -2.27 -28.88
CA GLY A 74 7.43 -3.14 -27.84
C GLY A 74 6.22 -4.04 -28.15
N ASN A 75 5.49 -3.86 -29.26
CA ASN A 75 4.35 -4.74 -29.58
C ASN A 75 4.09 -4.78 -31.09
N ILE A 76 4.45 -5.86 -31.76
CA ILE A 76 3.80 -6.21 -33.03
C ILE A 76 2.44 -6.80 -32.66
N ASP A 77 1.36 -6.13 -33.04
CA ASP A 77 0.03 -6.71 -32.99
C ASP A 77 -0.06 -7.80 -34.07
N PHE A 78 0.15 -9.05 -33.65
CA PHE A 78 0.12 -10.22 -34.53
C PHE A 78 -1.27 -10.49 -35.13
N SER A 79 -2.33 -9.80 -34.67
CA SER A 79 -3.66 -9.82 -35.30
C SER A 79 -3.66 -9.14 -36.68
N LEU A 80 -2.63 -8.37 -37.02
CA LEU A 80 -2.48 -7.66 -38.30
C LEU A 80 -1.77 -8.47 -39.40
N ILE A 81 -1.32 -9.70 -39.12
CA ILE A 81 -0.64 -10.57 -40.11
C ILE A 81 -1.69 -11.25 -41.00
N ASP A 82 -1.58 -11.09 -42.32
CA ASP A 82 -2.51 -11.71 -43.28
C ASP A 82 -1.87 -12.80 -44.16
N ARG A 83 -2.64 -13.36 -45.10
CA ARG A 83 -2.15 -14.41 -46.03
C ARG A 83 -1.01 -13.93 -46.93
N SER A 84 -0.91 -12.63 -47.22
CA SER A 84 0.15 -12.05 -48.03
C SER A 84 1.48 -12.00 -47.27
N ASP A 85 1.43 -11.81 -45.95
CA ASP A 85 2.61 -11.74 -45.07
C ASP A 85 3.39 -13.06 -44.93
N LEU A 86 2.72 -14.21 -45.09
CA LEU A 86 3.38 -15.52 -45.05
C LEU A 86 4.43 -15.71 -46.16
N SER A 87 4.31 -14.97 -47.26
CA SER A 87 5.26 -15.04 -48.39
C SER A 87 6.44 -14.07 -48.24
N THR A 88 6.23 -12.95 -47.55
CA THR A 88 7.22 -11.87 -47.37
C THR A 88 8.05 -12.07 -46.10
N ASN A 89 7.42 -12.26 -44.94
CA ASN A 89 8.07 -12.21 -43.62
C ASN A 89 8.41 -13.59 -43.03
N PHE A 90 7.86 -14.65 -43.61
CA PHE A 90 8.07 -16.01 -43.15
C PHE A 90 8.78 -16.88 -44.19
N GLU A 91 9.57 -17.83 -43.70
CA GLU A 91 10.20 -18.89 -44.48
C GLU A 91 9.39 -20.18 -44.31
N LEU A 92 8.97 -20.78 -45.43
CA LEU A 92 8.28 -22.07 -45.39
C LEU A 92 9.29 -23.18 -45.02
N ILE A 93 9.12 -23.75 -43.84
CA ILE A 93 9.96 -24.83 -43.33
C ILE A 93 9.49 -26.19 -43.87
N ARG A 94 8.17 -26.39 -43.95
CA ARG A 94 7.59 -27.65 -44.44
C ARG A 94 6.17 -27.47 -44.95
N ALA A 95 5.83 -28.07 -46.09
CA ALA A 95 4.46 -28.17 -46.57
C ALA A 95 4.09 -29.62 -46.90
N ILE A 96 2.88 -30.04 -46.52
CA ILE A 96 2.36 -31.37 -46.78
C ILE A 96 1.03 -31.28 -47.50
N LYS A 97 1.02 -31.76 -48.75
CA LYS A 97 -0.14 -31.79 -49.64
C LYS A 97 -0.68 -33.21 -49.79
N ALA A 98 -1.05 -33.87 -48.69
CA ALA A 98 -1.59 -35.23 -48.71
C ALA A 98 -3.12 -35.24 -48.90
N ARG A 99 -3.65 -36.23 -49.64
CA ARG A 99 -5.10 -36.34 -49.90
C ARG A 99 -5.93 -36.68 -48.65
N ASN A 100 -5.31 -37.23 -47.59
CA ASN A 100 -5.96 -37.53 -46.30
C ASN A 100 -4.91 -37.82 -45.20
N PRO A 101 -4.38 -36.82 -44.47
CA PRO A 101 -3.28 -36.99 -43.52
C PRO A 101 -3.74 -37.49 -42.14
N LYS A 102 -4.63 -38.49 -42.10
CA LYS A 102 -5.15 -39.02 -40.83
C LYS A 102 -4.01 -39.76 -40.10
N GLY A 103 -3.53 -39.19 -38.98
CA GLY A 103 -2.41 -39.75 -38.23
C GLY A 103 -1.02 -39.38 -38.77
N ALA A 104 -0.90 -38.30 -39.54
CA ALA A 104 0.40 -37.76 -39.92
C ALA A 104 1.11 -37.24 -38.65
N ASN A 105 1.94 -38.07 -38.01
CA ASN A 105 3.01 -37.56 -37.14
C ASN A 105 4.05 -36.94 -38.06
N ILE A 106 3.98 -35.63 -38.23
CA ILE A 106 4.93 -34.89 -39.05
C ILE A 106 6.15 -34.66 -38.17
N ALA A 107 7.12 -35.59 -38.24
CA ALA A 107 8.42 -35.38 -37.63
C ALA A 107 9.18 -34.32 -38.45
N LEU A 108 9.55 -33.23 -37.80
CA LEU A 108 10.41 -32.20 -38.36
C LEU A 108 11.85 -32.49 -37.95
N ASN A 109 12.80 -32.13 -38.81
CA ASN A 109 14.18 -31.99 -38.36
C ASN A 109 14.23 -31.01 -37.18
N PRO A 110 15.18 -31.16 -36.25
CA PRO A 110 15.35 -30.24 -35.14
C PRO A 110 15.20 -28.78 -35.57
N LEU A 111 14.25 -28.09 -34.95
CA LEU A 111 13.96 -26.69 -35.23
C LEU A 111 14.70 -25.84 -34.21
N GLU A 112 15.35 -24.79 -34.70
CA GLU A 112 16.01 -23.79 -33.84
C GLU A 112 14.97 -23.01 -33.02
N SER A 113 15.43 -22.34 -31.96
CA SER A 113 14.57 -21.44 -31.19
C SER A 113 13.97 -20.32 -32.07
N GLY A 114 12.81 -19.83 -31.67
CA GLY A 114 12.09 -18.75 -32.35
C GLY A 114 10.59 -19.00 -32.54
N ASP A 115 9.94 -18.05 -33.22
CA ASP A 115 8.50 -18.08 -33.50
C ASP A 115 8.15 -18.81 -34.80
N TYR A 116 7.12 -19.64 -34.73
CA TYR A 116 6.63 -20.46 -35.83
C TYR A 116 5.10 -20.36 -35.97
N VAL A 117 4.64 -20.56 -37.20
CA VAL A 117 3.21 -20.59 -37.56
C VAL A 117 2.89 -21.89 -38.31
N ILE A 118 1.81 -22.55 -37.92
CA ILE A 118 1.22 -23.70 -38.61
C ILE A 118 -0.06 -23.25 -39.30
N ARG A 119 -0.14 -23.46 -40.60
CA ARG A 119 -1.32 -23.25 -41.41
C ARG A 119 -1.98 -24.58 -41.75
N ILE A 120 -3.25 -24.71 -41.42
CA ILE A 120 -4.09 -25.85 -41.82
C ILE A 120 -5.04 -25.36 -42.90
N ARG A 121 -4.86 -25.86 -44.12
CA ARG A 121 -5.57 -25.36 -45.31
C ARG A 121 -6.52 -26.39 -45.88
N GLN A 122 -7.74 -25.97 -46.22
CA GLN A 122 -8.62 -26.79 -47.03
C GLN A 122 -8.17 -26.83 -48.49
N ASN A 123 -7.96 -28.04 -49.02
CA ASN A 123 -7.56 -28.32 -50.40
C ASN A 123 -8.66 -29.08 -51.19
N GLY A 124 -9.89 -29.11 -50.68
CA GLY A 124 -11.03 -29.84 -51.26
C GLY A 124 -12.38 -29.21 -50.96
N LYS A 125 -13.47 -29.78 -51.48
CA LYS A 125 -14.82 -29.18 -51.41
C LYS A 125 -15.65 -29.62 -50.19
N ILE A 126 -15.05 -30.23 -49.16
CA ILE A 126 -15.77 -30.85 -48.03
C ILE A 126 -15.28 -30.27 -46.70
N ASP A 127 -16.19 -29.62 -45.97
CA ASP A 127 -15.98 -29.15 -44.60
C ASP A 127 -15.50 -30.28 -43.69
N SER A 128 -14.45 -30.01 -42.92
CA SER A 128 -13.72 -31.03 -42.17
C SER A 128 -13.31 -30.50 -40.82
N LYS A 129 -13.84 -31.11 -39.76
CA LYS A 129 -13.32 -30.94 -38.40
C LYS A 129 -12.00 -31.69 -38.28
N TYR A 130 -11.11 -31.19 -37.44
CA TYR A 130 -9.85 -31.85 -37.11
C TYR A 130 -9.47 -31.55 -35.66
N ARG A 131 -8.43 -32.24 -35.20
CA ARG A 131 -7.75 -31.98 -33.95
C ARG A 131 -6.25 -31.92 -34.19
N LEU A 132 -5.65 -30.77 -33.92
CA LEU A 132 -4.22 -30.52 -33.95
C LEU A 132 -3.61 -30.84 -32.58
N SER A 133 -2.44 -31.44 -32.57
CA SER A 133 -1.61 -31.62 -31.39
C SER A 133 -0.15 -31.48 -31.76
N LEU A 134 0.62 -30.87 -30.86
CA LEU A 134 2.08 -30.72 -30.99
C LEU A 134 2.76 -31.60 -29.96
N SER A 135 3.85 -32.24 -30.32
CA SER A 135 4.73 -32.96 -29.40
C SER A 135 6.17 -32.58 -29.69
N GLY A 136 7.02 -32.49 -28.67
CA GLY A 136 8.41 -32.14 -28.87
C GLY A 136 9.21 -32.20 -27.58
N ALA A 137 10.54 -32.29 -27.72
CA ALA A 137 11.47 -32.29 -26.61
C ALA A 137 12.65 -31.35 -26.94
N LEU A 138 13.10 -30.60 -25.93
CA LEU A 138 14.33 -29.82 -25.99
C LEU A 138 15.50 -30.78 -26.26
N ILE A 139 16.36 -30.40 -27.18
CA ILE A 139 17.61 -31.12 -27.45
C ILE A 139 18.69 -30.33 -26.72
N GLU A 140 19.22 -30.88 -25.62
CA GLU A 140 20.38 -30.31 -24.96
C GLU A 140 21.58 -30.38 -25.91
N GLU A 141 22.19 -29.24 -26.24
CA GLU A 141 23.47 -29.25 -26.95
C GLU A 141 24.56 -29.73 -25.96
N PRO A 142 25.44 -30.66 -26.37
CA PRO A 142 26.49 -31.13 -25.49
C PRO A 142 27.41 -29.95 -25.14
N THR A 143 27.49 -29.62 -23.86
CA THR A 143 28.46 -28.66 -23.35
C THR A 143 29.86 -29.19 -23.64
N LEU A 144 30.62 -28.48 -24.48
CA LEU A 144 32.05 -28.75 -24.64
C LEU A 144 32.72 -28.56 -23.27
N PRO A 145 33.50 -29.53 -22.78
CA PRO A 145 34.17 -29.39 -21.50
C PRO A 145 35.18 -28.23 -21.55
N LEU A 146 35.16 -27.39 -20.52
CA LEU A 146 36.13 -26.32 -20.32
C LEU A 146 37.56 -26.89 -20.31
N PRO A 147 38.56 -26.19 -20.88
CA PRO A 147 39.94 -26.67 -20.87
C PRO A 147 40.47 -26.72 -19.42
N PRO A 148 41.28 -27.74 -19.07
CA PRO A 148 41.79 -27.88 -17.73
C PRO A 148 42.79 -26.78 -17.38
N VAL A 149 42.70 -26.28 -16.15
CA VAL A 149 43.65 -25.35 -15.53
C VAL A 149 45.05 -26.01 -15.50
N PRO A 150 46.14 -25.30 -15.85
CA PRO A 150 47.47 -25.91 -15.88
C PRO A 150 47.96 -26.20 -14.46
N GLN A 151 48.18 -27.47 -14.12
CA GLN A 151 48.98 -27.85 -12.96
C GLN A 151 50.45 -27.99 -13.39
N THR A 152 51.34 -27.38 -12.61
CA THR A 152 52.80 -27.47 -12.75
C THR A 152 53.30 -28.91 -12.50
N PRO A 153 54.30 -29.40 -13.25
CA PRO A 153 54.73 -30.78 -13.18
C PRO A 153 55.72 -31.02 -12.03
N ILE A 154 55.46 -32.03 -11.20
CA ILE A 154 56.49 -32.69 -10.41
C ILE A 154 56.73 -34.07 -11.04
N VAL A 155 57.98 -34.28 -11.43
CA VAL A 155 58.52 -35.55 -11.95
C VAL A 155 59.10 -36.34 -10.78
N ASP A 156 58.68 -37.59 -10.62
CA ASP A 156 59.48 -38.62 -9.95
C ASP A 156 59.50 -39.87 -10.84
N PRO A 157 60.67 -40.29 -11.37
CA PRO A 157 60.78 -41.40 -12.29
C PRO A 157 61.33 -42.64 -11.59
N THR A 158 60.63 -43.23 -10.62
CA THR A 158 60.98 -44.58 -10.15
C THR A 158 59.76 -45.35 -9.60
N LEU A 159 59.16 -46.25 -10.39
CA LEU A 159 58.66 -47.57 -9.92
C LEU A 159 58.05 -48.41 -11.08
N PRO A 160 58.19 -49.75 -11.07
CA PRO A 160 57.89 -50.64 -12.18
C PRO A 160 56.44 -51.17 -12.18
N ASN A 161 56.03 -51.69 -13.34
CA ASN A 161 54.71 -52.26 -13.68
C ASN A 161 53.96 -52.98 -12.52
N PRO A 162 52.65 -52.71 -12.33
CA PRO A 162 51.86 -53.42 -11.34
C PRO A 162 51.43 -54.82 -11.80
N VAL A 163 51.57 -55.76 -10.86
CA VAL A 163 51.03 -57.13 -10.81
C VAL A 163 49.49 -57.10 -10.80
N PRO A 164 48.77 -58.12 -11.29
CA PRO A 164 47.30 -58.12 -11.32
C PRO A 164 46.69 -58.13 -9.91
N VAL A 165 45.76 -57.23 -9.65
CA VAL A 165 44.98 -57.12 -8.39
C VAL A 165 43.68 -57.94 -8.54
N PRO A 166 43.17 -58.61 -7.47
CA PRO A 166 41.97 -59.46 -7.55
C PRO A 166 40.68 -58.65 -7.75
N VAL A 167 39.71 -59.29 -8.42
CA VAL A 167 38.36 -58.77 -8.66
C VAL A 167 37.64 -58.44 -7.33
N PRO A 168 36.97 -57.28 -7.19
CA PRO A 168 36.16 -56.98 -6.00
C PRO A 168 34.92 -57.88 -5.93
N ILE A 169 34.68 -58.45 -4.75
CA ILE A 169 33.40 -59.08 -4.39
C ILE A 169 32.36 -57.96 -4.22
N PRO A 170 31.13 -58.08 -4.75
CA PRO A 170 30.09 -57.08 -4.53
C PRO A 170 29.72 -56.98 -3.04
N PRO A 171 29.34 -55.79 -2.53
CA PRO A 171 28.89 -55.64 -1.16
C PRO A 171 27.59 -56.45 -0.92
N PRO A 172 27.37 -56.96 0.31
CA PRO A 172 26.11 -57.63 0.63
C PRO A 172 24.94 -56.65 0.47
N PRO A 173 23.73 -57.15 0.14
CA PRO A 173 22.55 -56.31 0.00
C PRO A 173 22.28 -55.55 1.32
N PRO A 174 21.74 -54.32 1.26
CA PRO A 174 21.34 -53.59 2.46
C PRO A 174 20.40 -54.44 3.30
N ILE A 175 20.68 -54.51 4.61
CA ILE A 175 19.74 -55.07 5.58
C ILE A 175 18.43 -54.27 5.46
N PRO A 176 17.25 -54.90 5.28
CA PRO A 176 15.99 -54.18 5.32
C PRO A 176 15.85 -53.50 6.68
N ILE A 177 15.83 -52.18 6.69
CA ILE A 177 15.49 -51.40 7.88
C ILE A 177 14.00 -51.68 8.14
N PRO A 178 13.57 -52.05 9.37
CA PRO A 178 12.15 -52.23 9.66
C PRO A 178 11.40 -50.92 9.40
N GLU A 179 10.40 -50.93 8.51
CA GLU A 179 9.44 -49.83 8.36
C GLU A 179 8.41 -49.91 9.50
N ASP A 180 8.88 -49.82 10.75
CA ASP A 180 7.98 -49.76 11.90
C ASP A 180 7.18 -48.45 11.92
N GLY A 181 7.72 -47.39 11.31
CA GLY A 181 7.17 -46.04 11.34
C GLY A 181 7.47 -45.31 12.65
N ASN A 182 8.18 -45.88 13.62
CA ASN A 182 8.22 -45.33 14.99
C ASN A 182 9.56 -44.64 15.31
N SER A 183 10.43 -44.53 14.31
CA SER A 183 11.72 -43.86 14.37
C SER A 183 12.06 -43.17 13.05
N LEU A 184 13.00 -42.22 13.06
CA LEU A 184 13.53 -41.60 11.83
C LEU A 184 14.09 -42.63 10.85
N ALA A 185 14.75 -43.68 11.35
CA ALA A 185 15.29 -44.76 10.52
C ALA A 185 14.19 -45.64 9.90
N GLY A 186 13.12 -45.89 10.65
CA GLY A 186 11.95 -46.66 10.22
C GLY A 186 10.87 -45.84 9.50
N ALA A 187 11.16 -44.57 9.15
CA ALA A 187 10.18 -43.65 8.61
C ALA A 187 9.59 -44.12 7.27
N ARG A 188 8.26 -44.07 7.18
CA ARG A 188 7.46 -44.49 6.03
C ARG A 188 7.56 -43.47 4.90
N PRO A 189 7.70 -43.86 3.61
CA PRO A 189 7.77 -42.89 2.53
C PRO A 189 6.43 -42.18 2.28
N LEU A 190 6.42 -40.85 2.19
CA LEU A 190 5.21 -40.07 1.83
C LEU A 190 4.98 -39.97 0.30
N GLY A 191 5.99 -40.34 -0.51
CA GLY A 191 5.97 -40.30 -1.98
C GLY A 191 6.14 -38.90 -2.60
N PHE A 192 6.41 -38.82 -3.91
CA PHE A 192 6.33 -37.58 -4.69
C PHE A 192 5.77 -37.89 -6.10
N PRO A 193 4.64 -37.28 -6.54
CA PRO A 193 3.77 -36.37 -5.79
C PRO A 193 3.19 -37.05 -4.53
N PHE A 194 2.98 -36.27 -3.47
CA PHE A 194 2.59 -36.79 -2.16
C PHE A 194 1.21 -37.44 -2.21
N THR A 195 1.09 -38.59 -1.56
CA THR A 195 -0.20 -39.25 -1.35
C THR A 195 -0.56 -39.15 0.12
N ALA A 196 -1.80 -38.76 0.43
CA ALA A 196 -2.28 -38.69 1.79
C ALA A 196 -2.09 -40.05 2.50
N GLN A 197 -1.56 -40.01 3.72
CA GLN A 197 -1.26 -41.18 4.54
C GLN A 197 -2.22 -41.21 5.72
N SER A 198 -2.86 -42.35 5.96
CA SER A 198 -3.71 -42.54 7.12
C SER A 198 -3.01 -43.44 8.15
N GLY A 199 -3.25 -43.17 9.42
CA GLY A 199 -2.64 -43.91 10.53
C GLY A 199 -3.38 -43.67 11.84
N PHE A 200 -2.79 -44.13 12.95
CA PHE A 200 -3.30 -43.87 14.29
C PHE A 200 -2.14 -43.70 15.27
N VAL A 201 -2.35 -42.92 16.32
CA VAL A 201 -1.46 -42.83 17.48
C VAL A 201 -2.20 -43.21 18.75
N ASN A 202 -1.56 -43.99 19.63
CA ASN A 202 -2.08 -44.41 20.93
C ASN A 202 -0.93 -44.78 21.90
N ASP A 203 -1.25 -45.27 23.10
CA ASP A 203 -0.22 -45.55 24.12
C ASP A 203 0.76 -46.66 23.75
N GLY A 204 0.36 -47.56 22.85
CA GLY A 204 1.20 -48.62 22.28
C GLY A 204 1.93 -48.20 20.99
N ASP A 205 1.51 -47.08 20.38
CA ASP A 205 2.04 -46.55 19.12
C ASP A 205 2.03 -45.02 19.15
N GLN A 206 3.01 -44.43 19.84
CA GLN A 206 2.92 -43.03 20.27
C GLN A 206 3.24 -42.03 19.16
N GLN A 207 3.88 -42.48 18.09
CA GLN A 207 4.36 -41.62 17.01
C GLN A 207 4.59 -42.39 15.71
N ASP A 208 4.23 -41.77 14.59
CA ASP A 208 4.51 -42.23 13.24
C ASP A 208 5.39 -41.21 12.52
N TYR A 209 6.51 -41.67 11.97
CA TYR A 209 7.44 -40.93 11.14
C TYR A 209 7.22 -41.24 9.67
N TYR A 210 7.19 -40.18 8.89
CA TYR A 210 7.16 -40.19 7.44
C TYR A 210 8.38 -39.46 6.90
N LYS A 211 8.97 -39.98 5.83
CA LYS A 211 10.09 -39.34 5.11
C LYS A 211 9.66 -38.89 3.73
N PHE A 212 10.16 -37.73 3.30
CA PHE A 212 9.90 -37.20 1.98
C PHE A 212 11.05 -36.35 1.46
N SER A 213 11.10 -36.16 0.14
CA SER A 213 12.11 -35.33 -0.52
C SER A 213 11.45 -34.26 -1.37
N VAL A 214 11.96 -33.04 -1.26
CA VAL A 214 11.60 -31.89 -2.08
C VAL A 214 12.64 -31.79 -3.21
N PRO A 215 12.25 -32.00 -4.49
CA PRO A 215 13.18 -31.82 -5.61
C PRO A 215 13.43 -30.33 -5.88
N SER A 216 14.56 -30.00 -6.51
CA SER A 216 14.93 -28.62 -6.89
C SER A 216 13.86 -27.89 -7.72
N THR A 217 13.11 -28.63 -8.54
CA THR A 217 12.00 -28.10 -9.35
C THR A 217 10.71 -27.85 -8.55
N SER A 218 10.72 -28.11 -7.24
CA SER A 218 9.55 -28.03 -6.36
C SER A 218 9.88 -27.43 -5.00
N ALA A 219 11.03 -26.77 -4.84
CA ALA A 219 11.28 -25.93 -3.68
C ALA A 219 10.21 -24.83 -3.59
N GLY A 220 9.68 -24.60 -2.37
CA GLY A 220 8.58 -23.65 -2.16
C GLY A 220 7.90 -23.82 -0.80
N ASP A 221 6.73 -23.21 -0.66
CA ASP A 221 5.96 -23.28 0.58
C ASP A 221 5.10 -24.54 0.60
N TYR A 222 5.17 -25.32 1.67
CA TYR A 222 4.44 -26.57 1.78
C TYR A 222 3.37 -26.49 2.86
N LYS A 223 2.12 -26.86 2.52
CA LYS A 223 1.04 -27.05 3.48
C LYS A 223 1.00 -28.51 3.92
N PHE A 224 1.02 -28.72 5.23
CA PHE A 224 0.77 -30.00 5.87
C PHE A 224 -0.59 -29.94 6.56
N ASP A 225 -1.44 -30.92 6.31
CA ASP A 225 -2.75 -31.05 6.95
C ASP A 225 -2.82 -32.39 7.68
N LEU A 226 -3.10 -32.35 8.98
CA LEU A 226 -3.41 -33.50 9.81
C LEU A 226 -4.91 -33.48 10.13
N SER A 227 -5.66 -34.29 9.40
CA SER A 227 -7.13 -34.34 9.44
C SER A 227 -7.64 -35.69 9.95
N GLY A 228 -8.96 -35.84 10.11
CA GLY A 228 -9.57 -37.10 10.52
C GLY A 228 -9.29 -37.50 11.98
N LEU A 229 -8.91 -36.54 12.83
CA LEU A 229 -8.58 -36.77 14.23
C LEU A 229 -9.79 -37.25 15.03
N THR A 230 -9.59 -38.31 15.83
CA THR A 230 -10.59 -38.82 16.79
C THR A 230 -10.26 -38.46 18.24
N ALA A 231 -9.04 -38.01 18.51
CA ALA A 231 -8.56 -37.44 19.77
C ALA A 231 -7.38 -36.48 19.49
N ASN A 232 -6.69 -36.02 20.53
CA ASN A 232 -5.59 -35.08 20.39
C ASN A 232 -4.33 -35.74 19.77
N ALA A 233 -3.93 -35.28 18.58
CA ALA A 233 -2.69 -35.66 17.90
C ALA A 233 -2.09 -34.44 17.20
N ASN A 234 -0.76 -34.39 17.11
CA ASN A 234 -0.03 -33.29 16.50
C ASN A 234 0.94 -33.78 15.43
N VAL A 235 1.43 -32.85 14.59
CA VAL A 235 2.41 -33.10 13.53
C VAL A 235 3.61 -32.17 13.66
N GLU A 236 4.80 -32.74 13.52
CA GLU A 236 6.09 -32.05 13.42
C GLU A 236 6.70 -32.23 12.04
N ILE A 237 7.34 -31.17 11.53
CA ILE A 237 8.21 -31.22 10.36
C ILE A 237 9.65 -31.09 10.85
N LEU A 238 10.50 -32.01 10.39
CA LEU A 238 11.89 -32.16 10.82
C LEU A 238 12.83 -32.09 9.61
N ASP A 239 14.05 -31.60 9.83
CA ASP A 239 15.11 -31.64 8.83
C ASP A 239 15.69 -33.07 8.65
N VAL A 240 16.62 -33.23 7.70
CA VAL A 240 17.26 -34.53 7.40
C VAL A 240 17.98 -35.16 8.60
N ASN A 241 18.36 -34.35 9.60
CA ASN A 241 19.04 -34.80 10.82
C ASN A 241 18.07 -35.04 11.99
N GLY A 242 16.77 -34.84 11.78
CA GLY A 242 15.74 -34.94 12.83
C GLY A 242 15.58 -33.68 13.68
N GLY A 243 16.20 -32.57 13.30
CA GLY A 243 16.02 -31.27 13.94
C GLY A 243 14.62 -30.70 13.66
N LEU A 244 13.96 -30.15 14.68
CA LEU A 244 12.62 -29.59 14.54
C LEU A 244 12.62 -28.32 13.66
N ILE A 245 11.84 -28.34 12.58
CA ILE A 245 11.56 -27.17 11.74
C ILE A 245 10.26 -26.49 12.20
N LYS A 246 9.17 -27.26 12.39
CA LYS A 246 7.86 -26.71 12.82
C LYS A 246 6.98 -27.78 13.46
N THR A 247 6.09 -27.41 14.37
CA THR A 247 5.13 -28.33 15.02
C THR A 247 3.75 -27.70 15.17
N THR A 248 2.71 -28.50 15.25
CA THR A 248 1.38 -28.10 15.75
C THR A 248 1.24 -28.42 17.24
N THR A 249 0.30 -27.75 17.93
CA THR A 249 0.05 -27.93 19.39
C THR A 249 -1.43 -27.74 19.78
N THR A 250 -2.36 -27.75 18.82
CA THR A 250 -3.79 -27.52 19.11
C THR A 250 -4.33 -28.71 19.89
N LEU A 251 -5.14 -28.44 20.91
CA LEU A 251 -5.72 -29.50 21.73
C LEU A 251 -7.02 -30.04 21.11
N GLY A 252 -7.23 -31.35 21.21
CA GLY A 252 -8.49 -32.01 20.87
C GLY A 252 -8.50 -32.61 19.46
N SER A 253 -9.69 -32.91 18.93
CA SER A 253 -9.87 -33.63 17.65
C SER A 253 -10.02 -32.71 16.44
N GLN A 254 -9.47 -31.49 16.52
CA GLN A 254 -9.58 -30.50 15.45
C GLN A 254 -8.49 -30.75 14.40
N THR A 255 -8.80 -30.53 13.11
CA THR A 255 -7.79 -30.57 12.05
C THR A 255 -6.64 -29.61 12.38
N GLU A 256 -5.41 -30.06 12.13
CA GLU A 256 -4.23 -29.23 12.31
C GLU A 256 -3.51 -28.99 11.00
N SER A 257 -2.97 -27.77 10.83
CA SER A 257 -2.30 -27.38 9.60
C SER A 257 -1.00 -26.61 9.86
N LEU A 258 0.02 -26.83 9.02
CA LEU A 258 1.28 -26.09 9.02
C LEU A 258 1.62 -25.61 7.62
N LEU A 259 2.18 -24.39 7.52
CA LEU A 259 2.93 -23.95 6.34
C LEU A 259 4.43 -23.96 6.64
N VAL A 260 5.24 -24.58 5.79
CA VAL A 260 6.69 -24.61 5.95
C VAL A 260 7.38 -24.32 4.61
N PRO A 261 8.24 -23.30 4.50
CA PRO A 261 9.09 -23.12 3.33
C PRO A 261 10.18 -24.20 3.32
N LEU A 262 10.23 -25.01 2.27
CA LEU A 262 11.22 -26.09 2.13
C LEU A 262 12.00 -25.91 0.82
N ASN A 263 13.33 -25.91 0.96
CA ASN A 263 14.25 -25.98 -0.17
C ASN A 263 14.45 -27.43 -0.63
N GLU A 264 15.17 -27.62 -1.74
CA GLU A 264 15.63 -28.94 -2.17
C GLU A 264 16.28 -29.69 -0.99
N GLY A 265 15.81 -30.90 -0.71
CA GLY A 265 16.32 -31.68 0.40
C GLY A 265 15.37 -32.79 0.88
N SER A 266 15.85 -33.55 1.85
CA SER A 266 15.07 -34.60 2.53
C SER A 266 14.62 -34.13 3.90
N TYR A 267 13.38 -34.47 4.24
CA TYR A 267 12.71 -34.03 5.46
C TYR A 267 11.88 -35.18 6.04
N PHE A 268 11.45 -35.01 7.29
CA PHE A 268 10.53 -35.92 7.95
C PHE A 268 9.29 -35.19 8.44
N ALA A 269 8.16 -35.90 8.46
CA ALA A 269 6.97 -35.50 9.18
C ALA A 269 6.72 -36.52 10.31
N ARG A 270 6.56 -36.08 11.56
CA ARG A 270 6.24 -36.94 12.70
C ARG A 270 4.84 -36.62 13.21
N VAL A 271 3.93 -37.56 13.13
CA VAL A 271 2.62 -37.50 13.80
C VAL A 271 2.75 -38.14 15.18
N PHE A 272 2.26 -37.52 16.24
CA PHE A 272 2.41 -38.03 17.61
C PHE A 272 1.20 -37.70 18.49
N GLN A 273 1.04 -38.41 19.60
CA GLN A 273 -0.02 -38.11 20.58
C GLN A 273 0.16 -36.69 21.14
N GLY A 274 -0.85 -35.83 21.00
CA GLY A 274 -0.79 -34.46 21.49
C GLY A 274 -0.97 -34.34 23.00
N THR A 275 -1.60 -35.33 23.60
CA THR A 275 -1.70 -35.51 25.05
C THR A 275 -1.47 -36.99 25.38
N PRO A 276 -0.73 -37.32 26.45
CA PRO A 276 -0.55 -38.70 26.88
C PRO A 276 -1.89 -39.41 27.09
N GLY A 277 -2.04 -40.65 26.61
CA GLY A 277 -3.30 -41.39 26.69
C GLY A 277 -4.25 -41.19 25.51
N ALA A 278 -4.01 -40.23 24.62
CA ALA A 278 -4.92 -39.95 23.50
C ALA A 278 -4.81 -41.00 22.41
N THR A 279 -5.93 -41.63 22.04
CA THR A 279 -6.00 -42.54 20.90
C THR A 279 -6.67 -41.84 19.72
N SER A 280 -5.89 -41.44 18.72
CA SER A 280 -6.40 -40.73 17.55
C SER A 280 -6.06 -41.46 16.26
N ASN A 281 -7.07 -41.70 15.42
CA ASN A 281 -6.83 -41.89 13.99
C ASN A 281 -6.43 -40.56 13.35
N TYR A 282 -5.76 -40.60 12.20
CA TYR A 282 -5.45 -39.39 11.44
C TYR A 282 -5.29 -39.68 9.95
N SER A 283 -5.30 -38.60 9.17
CA SER A 283 -4.90 -38.54 7.76
C SER A 283 -3.98 -37.35 7.56
N LEU A 284 -2.71 -37.62 7.24
CA LEU A 284 -1.67 -36.65 6.93
C LEU A 284 -1.60 -36.41 5.42
N SER A 285 -1.72 -35.18 4.98
CA SER A 285 -1.49 -34.78 3.59
C SER A 285 -0.47 -33.65 3.50
N LEU A 286 0.26 -33.63 2.38
CA LEU A 286 1.27 -32.63 2.05
C LEU A 286 1.00 -32.07 0.65
N SER A 287 0.96 -30.75 0.52
CA SER A 287 0.79 -30.06 -0.76
C SER A 287 1.80 -28.93 -0.91
N LEU A 288 2.39 -28.80 -2.10
CA LEU A 288 3.20 -27.63 -2.47
C LEU A 288 2.25 -26.49 -2.82
N LEU A 289 2.39 -25.36 -2.14
CA LEU A 289 1.84 -24.07 -2.53
C LEU A 289 2.77 -23.50 -3.61
N THR A 290 2.42 -23.73 -4.88
CA THR A 290 3.10 -23.08 -6.00
C THR A 290 2.78 -21.58 -6.01
N ASP A 291 3.58 -20.77 -6.69
CA ASP A 291 3.19 -19.38 -7.03
C ASP A 291 1.99 -19.45 -7.99
N GLY A 292 0.80 -19.50 -7.39
CA GLY A 292 -0.45 -19.89 -8.02
C GLY A 292 -1.38 -20.60 -7.03
N PHE A 293 -2.61 -20.12 -6.95
CA PHE A 293 -3.73 -20.57 -6.12
C PHE A 293 -3.83 -22.11 -5.96
N THR A 294 -3.75 -22.65 -4.74
CA THR A 294 -4.03 -24.06 -4.42
C THR A 294 -5.21 -24.19 -3.46
N GLY A 295 -6.44 -24.15 -3.99
CA GLY A 295 -7.62 -24.67 -3.30
C GLY A 295 -7.82 -26.14 -3.64
N THR A 296 -8.06 -27.00 -2.65
CA THR A 296 -8.41 -28.42 -2.87
C THR A 296 -9.92 -28.59 -2.66
N LEU A 297 -10.66 -28.89 -3.72
CA LEU A 297 -12.05 -29.36 -3.60
C LEU A 297 -12.06 -30.77 -2.99
N ALA A 298 -12.34 -30.87 -1.69
CA ALA A 298 -12.56 -32.15 -1.04
C ALA A 298 -13.96 -32.68 -1.35
N GLY A 299 -14.04 -33.55 -2.35
CA GLY A 299 -15.13 -34.52 -2.52
C GLY A 299 -16.09 -34.26 -3.70
N GLY A 300 -15.92 -35.04 -4.76
CA GLY A 300 -16.95 -35.26 -5.80
C GLY A 300 -16.60 -34.73 -7.19
N GLU A 301 -16.17 -35.63 -8.07
CA GLU A 301 -16.11 -35.53 -9.55
C GLU A 301 -15.54 -34.23 -10.19
N SER A 302 -14.21 -34.25 -10.36
CA SER A 302 -13.40 -33.68 -11.46
C SER A 302 -14.09 -32.78 -12.51
N THR A 303 -13.84 -31.47 -12.42
CA THR A 303 -13.08 -30.71 -13.45
C THR A 303 -12.48 -29.43 -12.85
N ALA A 304 -11.25 -29.48 -12.34
CA ALA A 304 -10.45 -28.28 -12.12
C ALA A 304 -9.19 -28.36 -12.99
N SER A 305 -9.03 -27.38 -13.90
CA SER A 305 -7.81 -27.24 -14.69
C SER A 305 -6.69 -26.77 -13.77
N LEU A 306 -5.71 -27.64 -13.55
CA LEU A 306 -4.42 -27.26 -12.98
C LEU A 306 -3.77 -26.24 -13.93
N LEU A 307 -3.75 -24.96 -13.55
CA LEU A 307 -2.91 -23.96 -14.21
C LEU A 307 -1.47 -24.25 -13.80
N THR A 308 -0.63 -24.62 -14.77
CA THR A 308 0.81 -24.84 -14.54
C THR A 308 1.57 -23.51 -14.63
N PRO A 309 2.70 -23.38 -13.91
CA PRO A 309 3.37 -22.11 -13.67
C PRO A 309 4.19 -21.70 -14.89
N THR A 310 3.76 -20.65 -15.61
CA THR A 310 4.66 -19.82 -16.43
C THR A 310 3.99 -18.50 -16.78
N THR A 311 3.78 -17.66 -15.79
CA THR A 311 3.63 -16.22 -16.00
C THR A 311 4.35 -15.50 -14.88
N VAL A 312 5.53 -14.98 -15.21
CA VAL A 312 6.05 -13.77 -14.58
C VAL A 312 4.91 -12.74 -14.64
N LEU A 313 4.46 -12.27 -13.48
CA LEU A 313 3.40 -11.26 -13.35
C LEU A 313 3.89 -9.89 -13.84
N GLY A 314 4.08 -9.78 -15.16
CA GLY A 314 4.12 -8.51 -15.84
C GLY A 314 2.69 -8.12 -16.19
N VAL A 315 2.18 -7.08 -15.52
CA VAL A 315 1.10 -6.18 -15.95
C VAL A 315 -0.17 -6.87 -16.48
N LEU A 316 -1.27 -6.82 -15.72
CA LEU A 316 -2.62 -6.45 -16.18
C LEU A 316 -3.65 -6.66 -15.06
N ALA A 317 -4.50 -5.65 -14.87
CA ALA A 317 -5.69 -5.71 -14.03
C ALA A 317 -6.51 -6.98 -14.30
N SER A 318 -6.77 -7.79 -13.28
CA SER A 318 -7.55 -9.01 -13.44
C SER A 318 -8.35 -9.29 -12.17
N ASN A 319 -9.66 -9.18 -12.28
CA ASN A 319 -10.59 -9.72 -11.29
C ASN A 319 -10.51 -11.25 -11.37
N TYR A 320 -10.06 -11.91 -10.31
CA TYR A 320 -10.18 -13.36 -10.18
C TYR A 320 -11.57 -13.73 -9.64
N VAL A 321 -12.08 -14.93 -9.89
CA VAL A 321 -13.31 -15.45 -9.26
C VAL A 321 -13.01 -16.90 -8.93
N LEU A 322 -13.00 -17.26 -7.65
CA LEU A 322 -12.61 -18.59 -7.18
C LEU A 322 -13.74 -19.24 -6.39
N GLU A 323 -14.12 -20.45 -6.81
CA GLU A 323 -15.24 -21.23 -6.26
C GLU A 323 -14.78 -22.23 -5.19
N GLY A 324 -15.27 -22.08 -3.96
CA GLY A 324 -15.05 -23.05 -2.85
C GLY A 324 -16.26 -23.95 -2.60
N ALA A 325 -16.04 -25.14 -2.00
CA ALA A 325 -17.10 -26.12 -1.73
C ALA A 325 -17.51 -26.16 -0.24
N LYS A 326 -18.76 -26.54 0.03
CA LYS A 326 -19.40 -26.66 1.37
C LYS A 326 -18.62 -27.44 2.44
N ASN A 327 -17.58 -28.19 2.09
CA ASN A 327 -16.93 -29.18 2.94
C ASN A 327 -15.44 -28.88 3.23
N SER A 328 -14.86 -27.78 2.74
CA SER A 328 -13.50 -27.36 3.15
C SER A 328 -13.56 -26.71 4.54
N THR A 329 -12.61 -27.05 5.42
CA THR A 329 -12.51 -26.38 6.73
C THR A 329 -11.81 -25.03 6.63
N GLU A 330 -10.88 -24.89 5.68
CA GLU A 330 -10.18 -23.64 5.34
C GLU A 330 -9.65 -23.70 3.89
N ASP A 331 -9.69 -22.59 3.16
CA ASP A 331 -9.02 -22.40 1.86
C ASP A 331 -7.90 -21.36 1.99
N LEU A 332 -6.76 -21.60 1.33
CA LEU A 332 -5.57 -20.76 1.44
C LEU A 332 -5.07 -20.30 0.07
N PHE A 333 -4.70 -19.03 -0.01
CA PHE A 333 -4.16 -18.39 -1.20
C PHE A 333 -2.87 -17.67 -0.87
N LYS A 334 -1.96 -17.55 -1.85
CA LYS A 334 -0.66 -16.89 -1.71
C LYS A 334 -0.59 -15.69 -2.65
N ILE A 335 -0.11 -14.56 -2.14
CA ILE A 335 0.22 -13.36 -2.91
C ILE A 335 1.72 -13.10 -2.74
N VAL A 336 2.41 -12.83 -3.83
CA VAL A 336 3.81 -12.41 -3.82
C VAL A 336 3.92 -11.02 -4.43
N VAL A 337 4.41 -10.07 -3.65
CA VAL A 337 4.79 -8.73 -4.11
C VAL A 337 6.29 -8.74 -4.31
N ALA A 338 6.73 -8.38 -5.52
CA ALA A 338 8.14 -8.45 -5.91
C ALA A 338 9.01 -7.50 -5.05
N PRO A 339 10.31 -7.81 -4.88
CA PRO A 339 11.24 -6.92 -4.19
C PRO A 339 11.27 -5.51 -4.81
N GLY A 340 11.27 -4.48 -3.96
CA GLY A 340 11.23 -3.07 -4.33
C GLY A 340 9.88 -2.57 -4.84
N ASP A 341 8.84 -3.41 -4.82
CA ASP A 341 7.51 -3.10 -5.34
C ASP A 341 6.50 -2.85 -4.20
N ARG A 342 5.45 -2.07 -4.50
CA ARG A 342 4.30 -1.83 -3.64
C ARG A 342 3.02 -2.00 -4.45
N LYS A 343 2.08 -2.79 -3.93
CA LYS A 343 0.82 -3.10 -4.61
C LYS A 343 -0.38 -2.77 -3.75
N PHE A 344 -1.37 -2.13 -4.31
CA PHE A 344 -2.67 -1.97 -3.66
C PHE A 344 -3.52 -3.21 -3.92
N LEU A 345 -3.88 -3.92 -2.84
CA LEU A 345 -4.77 -5.08 -2.86
C LEU A 345 -6.22 -4.60 -2.77
N ASN A 346 -7.06 -5.06 -3.69
CA ASN A 346 -8.51 -5.11 -3.53
C ASN A 346 -8.94 -6.57 -3.41
N LEU A 347 -9.66 -6.92 -2.35
CA LEU A 347 -10.21 -8.25 -2.13
C LEU A 347 -11.73 -8.18 -1.99
N GLU A 348 -12.46 -9.03 -2.71
CA GLU A 348 -13.91 -9.21 -2.56
C GLU A 348 -14.28 -10.70 -2.60
N LEU A 349 -14.95 -11.18 -1.55
CA LEU A 349 -15.52 -12.52 -1.44
C LEU A 349 -17.06 -12.44 -1.49
N LYS A 350 -17.67 -13.09 -2.48
CA LYS A 350 -19.14 -13.11 -2.70
C LYS A 350 -19.66 -14.53 -2.92
N GLY A 351 -20.97 -14.74 -3.01
CA GLY A 351 -21.53 -16.00 -3.51
C GLY A 351 -21.36 -16.16 -5.03
N ILE A 352 -21.25 -17.41 -5.51
CA ILE A 352 -21.01 -17.75 -6.93
C ILE A 352 -22.06 -17.17 -7.89
N SER A 353 -23.30 -16.97 -7.43
CA SER A 353 -24.38 -16.38 -8.24
C SER A 353 -24.37 -14.84 -8.27
N GLY A 354 -23.26 -14.19 -7.93
CA GLY A 354 -23.14 -12.73 -7.87
C GLY A 354 -23.94 -12.10 -6.71
N GLY A 355 -24.35 -12.89 -5.72
CA GLY A 355 -25.17 -12.48 -4.58
C GLY A 355 -24.52 -12.76 -3.22
N SER A 356 -25.33 -12.70 -2.16
CA SER A 356 -24.95 -13.05 -0.79
C SER A 356 -24.36 -14.46 -0.69
N LEU A 357 -23.45 -14.66 0.25
CA LEU A 357 -22.99 -16.00 0.63
C LEU A 357 -24.20 -16.84 1.10
N THR A 358 -24.10 -18.16 1.02
CA THR A 358 -25.14 -19.07 1.53
C THR A 358 -24.88 -19.50 2.98
N GLY A 359 -23.68 -19.22 3.49
CA GLY A 359 -23.25 -19.43 4.86
C GLY A 359 -22.15 -18.44 5.25
N ASN A 360 -21.82 -18.40 6.54
CA ASN A 360 -20.89 -17.43 7.11
C ASN A 360 -19.44 -17.82 6.81
N LEU A 361 -18.70 -16.98 6.08
CA LEU A 361 -17.28 -17.15 5.80
C LEU A 361 -16.51 -15.92 6.27
N ASP A 362 -15.39 -16.13 6.94
CA ASP A 362 -14.44 -15.09 7.32
C ASP A 362 -13.23 -15.14 6.36
N VAL A 363 -12.64 -13.98 6.08
CA VAL A 363 -11.40 -13.84 5.31
C VAL A 363 -10.31 -13.23 6.17
N GLU A 364 -9.12 -13.81 6.14
CA GLU A 364 -7.97 -13.33 6.90
C GLU A 364 -6.75 -13.18 6.00
N LEU A 365 -6.03 -12.06 6.13
CA LEU A 365 -4.76 -11.80 5.47
C LEU A 365 -3.62 -11.95 6.48
N PHE A 366 -2.54 -12.61 6.08
CA PHE A 366 -1.33 -12.77 6.89
C PHE A 366 -0.09 -12.41 6.07
N GLY A 367 0.96 -11.96 6.77
CA GLY A 367 2.31 -11.96 6.22
C GLY A 367 2.93 -13.36 6.34
N ALA A 368 4.07 -13.56 5.68
CA ALA A 368 4.81 -14.83 5.75
C ALA A 368 5.18 -15.25 7.18
N ASP A 369 5.33 -14.29 8.09
CA ASP A 369 5.61 -14.45 9.52
C ASP A 369 4.38 -14.77 10.37
N GLY A 370 3.16 -14.55 9.85
CA GLY A 370 1.90 -14.64 10.60
C GLY A 370 1.29 -16.05 10.70
N PHE A 371 1.83 -17.02 9.96
CA PHE A 371 1.42 -18.43 10.04
C PHE A 371 2.36 -19.20 10.96
N THR A 372 2.28 -18.98 12.28
CA THR A 372 3.09 -19.72 13.26
C THR A 372 2.23 -20.50 14.25
N PRO A 373 2.74 -21.58 14.85
CA PRO A 373 1.99 -22.42 15.80
C PRO A 373 1.51 -21.68 17.06
N THR A 374 2.15 -20.57 17.40
CA THR A 374 1.92 -19.81 18.64
C THR A 374 1.21 -18.48 18.41
N ALA A 375 1.10 -18.00 17.17
CA ALA A 375 0.42 -16.76 16.84
C ALA A 375 -0.11 -16.81 15.41
N ASN A 376 -1.43 -16.88 15.28
CA ASN A 376 -2.17 -16.57 14.05
C ASN A 376 -2.55 -15.08 14.07
N THR A 377 -1.58 -14.18 14.15
CA THR A 377 -1.88 -12.75 14.12
C THR A 377 -2.08 -12.33 12.66
N SER A 378 -3.34 -12.30 12.23
CA SER A 378 -3.71 -11.75 10.93
C SER A 378 -3.33 -10.27 10.86
N ILE A 379 -2.91 -9.84 9.67
CA ILE A 379 -2.78 -8.42 9.31
C ILE A 379 -4.16 -7.78 9.30
N LEU A 380 -5.14 -8.50 8.75
CA LEU A 380 -6.52 -8.07 8.65
C LEU A 380 -7.42 -9.30 8.69
N THR A 381 -8.52 -9.20 9.44
CA THR A 381 -9.61 -10.18 9.44
C THR A 381 -10.89 -9.44 9.06
N SER A 382 -11.61 -9.97 8.07
CA SER A 382 -12.98 -9.59 7.75
C SER A 382 -13.87 -10.75 8.17
N SER A 383 -14.80 -10.48 9.08
CA SER A 383 -15.67 -11.48 9.71
C SER A 383 -17.09 -10.94 9.85
N ARG A 384 -17.67 -10.45 8.75
CA ARG A 384 -19.01 -9.85 8.79
C ARG A 384 -20.02 -10.97 9.06
N SER A 385 -20.95 -10.72 9.99
CA SER A 385 -21.89 -11.75 10.40
C SER A 385 -22.85 -12.13 9.27
N GLY A 386 -23.08 -13.43 9.11
CA GLY A 386 -24.14 -13.95 8.24
C GLY A 386 -23.66 -14.16 6.81
N ASN A 387 -24.48 -13.75 5.84
CA ASN A 387 -24.31 -14.10 4.42
C ASN A 387 -23.73 -12.94 3.59
N SER A 388 -23.10 -11.97 4.24
CA SER A 388 -22.57 -10.76 3.60
C SER A 388 -21.29 -11.05 2.83
N ALA A 389 -20.99 -10.23 1.82
CA ALA A 389 -19.70 -10.27 1.16
C ALA A 389 -18.59 -9.79 2.11
N GLU A 390 -17.46 -10.51 2.13
CA GLU A 390 -16.24 -10.09 2.83
C GLU A 390 -15.36 -9.32 1.86
N VAL A 391 -14.99 -8.10 2.18
CA VAL A 391 -14.26 -7.24 1.26
C VAL A 391 -13.27 -6.44 2.10
N PHE A 392 -12.06 -6.21 1.59
CA PHE A 392 -11.10 -5.26 2.17
C PHE A 392 -10.03 -4.87 1.16
N GLY A 393 -9.41 -3.72 1.38
CA GLY A 393 -8.33 -3.24 0.53
C GLY A 393 -7.29 -2.38 1.26
N GLY A 394 -6.10 -2.31 0.67
CA GLY A 394 -4.99 -1.51 1.20
C GLY A 394 -3.66 -1.86 0.55
N THR A 395 -2.61 -1.10 0.92
CA THR A 395 -1.28 -1.27 0.34
C THR A 395 -0.52 -2.45 0.97
N LEU A 396 0.04 -3.31 0.12
CA LEU A 396 1.04 -4.33 0.44
C LEU A 396 2.42 -3.84 0.00
N ASP A 397 3.42 -4.13 0.83
CA ASP A 397 4.83 -3.94 0.51
C ASP A 397 5.42 -5.22 -0.11
N GLU A 398 6.69 -5.19 -0.49
CA GLU A 398 7.41 -6.38 -0.94
C GLU A 398 7.28 -7.54 0.06
N GLY A 399 7.13 -8.75 -0.45
CA GLY A 399 7.06 -9.95 0.39
C GLY A 399 5.96 -10.91 -0.01
N THR A 400 5.81 -11.94 0.83
CA THR A 400 4.81 -12.98 0.65
C THR A 400 3.69 -12.81 1.68
N TYR A 401 2.47 -12.88 1.18
CA TYR A 401 1.24 -12.80 1.95
C TYR A 401 0.38 -14.01 1.67
N TYR A 402 -0.50 -14.33 2.60
CA TYR A 402 -1.44 -15.43 2.46
C TYR A 402 -2.84 -14.97 2.86
N ILE A 403 -3.84 -15.40 2.09
CA ILE A 403 -5.25 -15.20 2.42
C ILE A 403 -5.82 -16.54 2.87
N ARG A 404 -6.51 -16.55 4.01
CA ARG A 404 -7.26 -17.70 4.50
C ARG A 404 -8.75 -17.39 4.45
N ILE A 405 -9.54 -18.30 3.89
CA ILE A 405 -11.00 -18.28 3.97
C ILE A 405 -11.42 -19.43 4.87
N LYS A 406 -12.28 -19.17 5.85
CA LYS A 406 -12.74 -20.19 6.80
C LYS A 406 -14.21 -19.97 7.15
N PRO A 407 -14.94 -20.99 7.65
CA PRO A 407 -16.26 -20.79 8.23
C PRO A 407 -16.21 -19.80 9.41
N GLY A 408 -17.15 -18.85 9.43
CA GLY A 408 -17.22 -17.83 10.46
C GLY A 408 -17.64 -18.37 11.83
N THR A 409 -17.22 -17.68 12.89
CA THR A 409 -17.37 -18.15 14.28
C THR A 409 -18.82 -18.20 14.82
N VAL A 410 -19.80 -17.67 14.09
CA VAL A 410 -21.19 -17.48 14.56
C VAL A 410 -22.17 -18.21 13.63
N GLY A 411 -22.95 -19.14 14.19
CA GLY A 411 -23.98 -19.90 13.47
C GLY A 411 -23.47 -21.24 12.94
N THR A 412 -24.38 -22.19 12.69
CA THR A 412 -24.08 -23.57 12.28
C THR A 412 -23.09 -23.67 11.12
N ARG A 413 -22.22 -24.71 11.14
CA ARG A 413 -21.21 -25.08 10.11
C ARG A 413 -21.81 -25.28 8.71
N GLU A 414 -22.32 -24.23 8.09
CA GLU A 414 -22.75 -24.27 6.70
C GLU A 414 -21.69 -23.58 5.88
N GLY A 415 -20.77 -24.37 5.31
CA GLY A 415 -19.86 -23.85 4.30
C GLY A 415 -20.65 -23.23 3.15
N SER A 416 -20.14 -22.14 2.59
CA SER A 416 -20.74 -21.49 1.42
C SER A 416 -19.91 -21.77 0.18
N GLU A 417 -20.60 -21.96 -0.94
CA GLU A 417 -20.03 -21.67 -2.24
C GLU A 417 -19.72 -20.17 -2.33
N TYR A 418 -18.52 -19.81 -2.79
CA TYR A 418 -18.06 -18.43 -2.83
C TYR A 418 -17.32 -18.09 -4.13
N SER A 419 -17.04 -16.83 -4.38
CA SER A 419 -16.26 -16.26 -5.47
C SER A 419 -15.27 -15.29 -4.85
N LEU A 420 -13.98 -15.61 -4.82
CA LEU A 420 -12.94 -14.66 -4.39
C LEU A 420 -12.37 -13.88 -5.58
N SER A 421 -12.49 -12.56 -5.52
CA SER A 421 -11.88 -11.57 -6.40
C SER A 421 -10.72 -10.85 -5.75
N LEU A 422 -9.59 -10.81 -6.45
CA LEU A 422 -8.38 -10.11 -6.05
C LEU A 422 -7.93 -9.20 -7.19
N SER A 423 -7.46 -8.00 -6.86
CA SER A 423 -6.76 -7.12 -7.81
C SER A 423 -5.56 -6.48 -7.12
N LEU A 424 -4.42 -6.46 -7.82
CA LEU A 424 -3.16 -5.88 -7.35
C LEU A 424 -2.74 -4.76 -8.29
N ASN A 425 -2.98 -3.52 -7.87
CA ASN A 425 -2.69 -2.33 -8.67
C ASN A 425 -1.33 -1.72 -8.29
N PRO A 426 -0.54 -1.17 -9.23
CA PRO A 426 0.65 -0.40 -8.90
C PRO A 426 0.29 0.84 -8.06
N LYS A 427 1.03 1.10 -6.97
CA LYS A 427 0.77 2.26 -6.10
C LYS A 427 1.05 3.62 -6.77
N ASN A 428 2.00 3.67 -7.71
CA ASN A 428 2.67 4.93 -8.07
C ASN A 428 1.93 5.84 -9.07
N SER A 429 0.67 5.54 -9.41
CA SER A 429 -0.07 6.32 -10.43
C SER A 429 -1.36 6.97 -9.96
N VAL A 430 -1.90 6.54 -8.81
CA VAL A 430 -3.19 6.98 -8.28
C VAL A 430 -3.12 6.96 -6.75
N PRO A 431 -3.69 7.95 -6.04
CA PRO A 431 -3.82 7.86 -4.60
C PRO A 431 -4.53 6.58 -4.18
N THR A 432 -4.03 5.97 -3.11
CA THR A 432 -4.57 4.71 -2.59
C THR A 432 -4.91 4.87 -1.13
N ILE A 433 -6.01 4.25 -0.71
CA ILE A 433 -6.35 4.15 0.71
C ILE A 433 -5.21 3.36 1.38
N THR A 434 -4.78 3.81 2.55
CA THR A 434 -3.77 3.08 3.33
C THR A 434 -4.33 1.75 3.82
N ARG A 435 -5.51 1.82 4.44
CA ARG A 435 -6.41 0.74 4.84
C ARG A 435 -7.81 1.35 5.00
N ASP A 436 -8.82 0.72 4.43
CA ASP A 436 -10.21 1.06 4.76
C ASP A 436 -10.53 0.45 6.14
N ILE A 437 -10.87 1.31 7.10
CA ILE A 437 -11.00 0.96 8.52
C ILE A 437 -12.43 0.57 8.86
N ASN A 438 -13.43 1.31 8.38
CA ASN A 438 -14.84 1.01 8.59
C ASN A 438 -15.39 0.18 7.44
N TYR A 439 -14.78 -0.97 7.19
CA TYR A 439 -15.09 -1.72 5.99
C TYR A 439 -16.54 -2.27 6.00
N GLY A 440 -17.36 -1.88 5.02
CA GLY A 440 -18.69 -2.45 4.81
C GLY A 440 -19.51 -1.72 3.77
N LYS A 441 -20.42 -2.43 3.08
CA LYS A 441 -21.31 -1.83 2.09
C LYS A 441 -22.73 -1.58 2.64
N THR A 442 -23.26 -0.39 2.42
CA THR A 442 -24.66 0.00 2.62
C THR A 442 -25.36 0.06 1.25
N GLN A 443 -26.57 -0.49 1.15
CA GLN A 443 -27.35 -0.43 -0.09
C GLN A 443 -27.90 0.99 -0.31
N ILE A 444 -27.72 1.50 -1.53
CA ILE A 444 -28.36 2.73 -1.99
C ILE A 444 -29.69 2.32 -2.63
N LEU A 445 -30.78 2.82 -2.08
CA LEU A 445 -32.13 2.55 -2.56
C LEU A 445 -32.65 3.72 -3.40
N ASP A 446 -33.40 3.44 -4.46
CA ASP A 446 -34.21 4.46 -5.14
C ASP A 446 -35.48 4.80 -4.32
N ALA A 447 -36.26 5.77 -4.79
CA ALA A 447 -37.51 6.18 -4.13
C ALA A 447 -38.59 5.08 -4.06
N ASN A 448 -38.37 3.93 -4.70
CA ASN A 448 -39.23 2.76 -4.69
C ASN A 448 -38.61 1.57 -3.92
N ASP A 449 -37.60 1.83 -3.09
CA ASP A 449 -36.85 0.83 -2.32
C ASP A 449 -36.09 -0.21 -3.19
N ASN A 450 -35.81 0.07 -4.47
CA ASN A 450 -34.95 -0.79 -5.29
C ASN A 450 -33.48 -0.47 -5.04
N VAL A 451 -32.65 -1.50 -4.91
CA VAL A 451 -31.20 -1.34 -4.82
C VAL A 451 -30.65 -0.82 -6.15
N ILE A 452 -30.16 0.41 -6.15
CA ILE A 452 -29.53 1.08 -7.32
C ILE A 452 -28.02 1.21 -7.18
N GLY A 453 -27.46 0.82 -6.03
CA GLY A 453 -26.02 0.81 -5.80
C GLY A 453 -25.66 0.31 -4.41
N GLU A 454 -24.36 0.26 -4.14
CA GLU A 454 -23.79 0.01 -2.83
C GLU A 454 -22.74 1.10 -2.56
N SER A 455 -22.75 1.72 -1.38
CA SER A 455 -21.67 2.60 -0.90
C SER A 455 -20.89 1.89 0.19
N GLY A 456 -19.58 2.08 0.26
CA GLY A 456 -18.81 1.72 1.43
C GLY A 456 -19.20 2.57 2.65
N ASN A 457 -18.69 2.19 3.81
CA ASN A 457 -18.90 2.88 5.07
C ASN A 457 -17.66 3.73 5.36
N SER A 458 -17.87 5.01 5.62
CA SER A 458 -16.77 5.95 5.85
C SER A 458 -16.05 5.63 7.15
N SER A 459 -14.72 5.58 7.07
CA SER A 459 -13.85 5.57 8.25
C SER A 459 -13.85 6.92 8.97
N ASP A 460 -14.41 7.97 8.36
CA ASP A 460 -14.49 9.33 8.91
C ASP A 460 -13.11 9.79 9.42
N ALA A 461 -12.08 9.51 8.62
CA ALA A 461 -10.70 9.80 8.98
C ALA A 461 -10.54 11.30 9.23
N LYS A 462 -9.97 11.65 10.39
CA LYS A 462 -9.81 13.01 10.89
C LYS A 462 -8.49 13.12 11.61
N LEU A 463 -7.94 14.34 11.67
CA LEU A 463 -6.64 14.65 12.29
C LEU A 463 -5.52 13.84 11.62
N LEU A 464 -4.44 14.50 11.25
CA LEU A 464 -3.32 13.79 10.63
C LEU A 464 -2.05 14.48 11.07
N THR A 465 -1.15 13.71 11.66
CA THR A 465 0.12 14.23 12.19
C THR A 465 1.21 13.20 12.02
N LYS A 466 2.36 13.67 11.58
CA LYS A 466 3.58 12.87 11.48
C LYS A 466 4.23 12.75 12.86
N VAL A 467 4.59 11.54 13.25
CA VAL A 467 5.47 11.28 14.40
C VAL A 467 6.57 10.34 13.94
N GLY A 468 7.80 10.86 13.88
CA GLY A 468 8.91 10.14 13.26
C GLY A 468 8.61 9.80 11.79
N GLY A 469 8.70 8.50 11.44
CA GLY A 469 8.41 7.98 10.10
C GLY A 469 6.95 7.53 9.89
N LEU A 470 6.05 7.77 10.86
CA LEU A 470 4.69 7.23 10.85
C LEU A 470 3.65 8.36 10.81
N ALA A 471 2.50 8.06 10.22
CA ALA A 471 1.31 8.88 10.26
C ALA A 471 0.42 8.46 11.42
N TYR A 472 -0.07 9.42 12.21
CA TYR A 472 -1.10 9.21 13.23
C TYR A 472 -2.35 9.97 12.85
N PHE A 473 -3.49 9.32 13.04
CA PHE A 473 -4.79 9.85 12.66
C PHE A 473 -5.89 9.27 13.55
N SER A 474 -7.04 9.92 13.55
CA SER A 474 -8.25 9.38 14.14
C SER A 474 -9.18 8.84 13.05
N ALA A 475 -9.84 7.72 13.33
CA ALA A 475 -10.82 7.12 12.43
C ALA A 475 -11.81 6.29 13.24
N ASN A 476 -13.01 6.14 12.69
CA ASN A 476 -14.08 5.28 13.19
C ASN A 476 -13.99 3.91 12.52
N ASP A 477 -14.17 2.82 13.27
CA ASP A 477 -14.22 1.43 12.77
C ASP A 477 -15.62 0.80 12.84
N GLY A 478 -16.67 1.60 12.69
CA GLY A 478 -18.07 1.20 12.82
C GLY A 478 -18.65 1.37 14.23
N GLY A 479 -17.91 2.01 15.14
CA GLY A 479 -18.28 2.32 16.51
C GLY A 479 -17.86 3.73 16.93
N ASP A 480 -17.02 3.81 17.96
CA ASP A 480 -16.48 5.07 18.49
C ASP A 480 -15.20 5.52 17.74
N THR A 481 -14.77 6.77 17.96
CA THR A 481 -13.50 7.26 17.39
C THR A 481 -12.31 6.56 18.03
N ALA A 482 -11.35 6.13 17.21
CA ALA A 482 -10.11 5.53 17.68
C ALA A 482 -8.88 6.27 17.16
N LEU A 483 -7.80 6.17 17.92
CA LEU A 483 -6.46 6.57 17.51
C LEU A 483 -5.83 5.43 16.70
N TRP A 484 -5.32 5.77 15.51
CA TRP A 484 -4.63 4.87 14.60
C TRP A 484 -3.25 5.41 14.26
N LYS A 485 -2.37 4.50 13.82
CA LYS A 485 -1.12 4.84 13.14
C LYS A 485 -1.00 4.09 11.83
N THR A 486 -0.19 4.58 10.90
CA THR A 486 0.17 3.87 9.67
C THR A 486 1.57 4.26 9.16
N ASP A 487 2.22 3.32 8.49
CA ASP A 487 3.41 3.53 7.64
C ASP A 487 3.06 3.56 6.14
N GLY A 488 1.76 3.55 5.82
CA GLY A 488 1.22 3.50 4.46
C GLY A 488 0.93 2.10 3.95
N THR A 489 1.06 1.06 4.79
CA THR A 489 0.78 -0.35 4.47
C THR A 489 -0.37 -0.91 5.31
N LEU A 490 -1.00 -2.00 4.86
CA LEU A 490 -2.00 -2.73 5.62
C LEU A 490 -1.45 -3.23 6.97
N LYS A 491 -0.22 -3.77 6.99
CA LYS A 491 0.43 -4.32 8.20
C LYS A 491 0.77 -3.24 9.22
N GLY A 492 1.24 -2.09 8.75
CA GLY A 492 1.60 -0.95 9.60
C GLY A 492 0.40 -0.09 10.01
N THR A 493 -0.76 -0.24 9.35
CA THR A 493 -1.99 0.47 9.76
C THR A 493 -2.67 -0.24 10.92
N GLN A 494 -2.51 0.32 12.13
CA GLN A 494 -2.87 -0.33 13.38
C GLN A 494 -3.68 0.59 14.30
N LYS A 495 -4.75 0.04 14.88
CA LYS A 495 -5.52 0.66 15.95
C LYS A 495 -4.69 0.67 17.22
N LEU A 496 -4.58 1.83 17.86
CA LEU A 496 -3.88 1.97 19.13
C LEU A 496 -4.85 1.93 20.31
N LYS A 497 -5.94 2.71 20.23
CA LYS A 497 -6.94 2.80 21.32
C LYS A 497 -8.25 3.45 20.86
N THR A 498 -9.38 2.97 21.37
CA THR A 498 -10.70 3.63 21.23
C THR A 498 -10.94 4.64 22.34
N PHE A 499 -11.63 5.72 22.00
CA PHE A 499 -12.02 6.81 22.89
C PHE A 499 -13.54 7.05 22.75
N SER A 500 -14.24 7.32 23.85
CA SER A 500 -15.69 7.54 23.84
C SER A 500 -16.10 8.95 23.38
N GLY A 501 -15.12 9.84 23.21
CA GLY A 501 -15.31 11.21 22.75
C GLY A 501 -14.33 11.60 21.66
N SER A 502 -14.47 12.82 21.16
CA SER A 502 -13.63 13.35 20.08
C SER A 502 -12.18 13.50 20.52
N LEU A 503 -11.28 13.07 19.65
CA LEU A 503 -9.87 13.40 19.74
C LEU A 503 -9.61 14.79 19.17
N SER A 504 -8.60 15.49 19.67
CA SER A 504 -8.17 16.79 19.11
C SER A 504 -6.70 17.10 19.41
N ASN A 505 -6.17 18.14 18.76
CA ASN A 505 -4.84 18.71 19.04
C ASN A 505 -3.67 17.73 18.89
N PHE A 506 -3.68 16.87 17.85
CA PHE A 506 -2.56 15.96 17.57
C PHE A 506 -1.27 16.76 17.38
N THR A 507 -0.28 16.49 18.24
CA THR A 507 0.97 17.22 18.30
C THR A 507 2.11 16.25 18.55
N GLU A 508 3.10 16.23 17.66
CA GLU A 508 4.34 15.47 17.88
C GLU A 508 5.21 16.19 18.91
N ALA A 509 5.69 15.48 19.92
CA ALA A 509 6.75 15.96 20.79
C ALA A 509 7.63 14.80 21.29
N ASN A 510 8.95 14.95 21.18
CA ASN A 510 9.94 13.96 21.63
C ASN A 510 9.72 12.55 21.06
N GLY A 511 9.22 12.42 19.84
CA GLY A 511 8.91 11.11 19.24
C GLY A 511 7.64 10.46 19.76
N PHE A 512 6.82 11.17 20.54
CA PHE A 512 5.49 10.74 20.95
C PHE A 512 4.42 11.60 20.27
N LEU A 513 3.26 11.02 20.04
CA LEU A 513 2.05 11.79 19.78
C LEU A 513 1.47 12.26 21.11
N TYR A 514 1.18 13.54 21.27
CA TYR A 514 0.31 14.08 22.32
C TYR A 514 -0.99 14.58 21.73
N PHE A 515 -2.08 14.45 22.49
CA PHE A 515 -3.41 14.84 22.05
C PHE A 515 -4.36 15.00 23.23
N ALA A 516 -5.45 15.74 23.01
CA ALA A 516 -6.56 15.78 23.94
C ALA A 516 -7.56 14.66 23.59
N GLY A 517 -8.00 13.90 24.59
CA GLY A 517 -8.91 12.76 24.38
C GLY A 517 -9.71 12.40 25.62
N ASP A 518 -10.88 11.79 25.41
CA ASP A 518 -11.82 11.36 26.45
C ASP A 518 -12.06 9.85 26.39
N ASN A 519 -11.78 9.16 27.49
CA ASN A 519 -12.00 7.73 27.66
C ASN A 519 -13.34 7.39 28.35
N GLY A 520 -14.16 8.39 28.65
CA GLY A 520 -15.45 8.26 29.30
C GLY A 520 -15.38 8.22 30.84
N LEU A 521 -14.17 8.25 31.41
CA LEU A 521 -13.94 8.18 32.85
C LEU A 521 -13.39 9.50 33.41
N SER A 522 -12.42 10.10 32.73
CA SER A 522 -11.73 11.33 33.17
C SER A 522 -12.12 12.58 32.39
N GLY A 523 -13.08 12.48 31.45
CA GLY A 523 -13.34 13.56 30.50
C GLY A 523 -12.16 13.82 29.56
N THR A 524 -12.19 14.94 28.85
CA THR A 524 -11.10 15.33 27.93
C THR A 524 -9.85 15.75 28.69
N GLU A 525 -8.81 14.93 28.59
CA GLU A 525 -7.52 15.11 29.28
C GLU A 525 -6.34 14.98 28.31
N LEU A 526 -5.10 15.19 28.79
CA LEU A 526 -3.89 15.06 27.98
C LEU A 526 -3.46 13.60 27.90
N TRP A 527 -3.41 13.07 26.68
CA TRP A 527 -2.94 11.73 26.37
C TRP A 527 -1.65 11.79 25.57
N ARG A 528 -0.91 10.68 25.62
CA ARG A 528 0.24 10.45 24.74
C ARG A 528 0.25 9.04 24.17
N SER A 529 0.97 8.85 23.06
CA SER A 529 1.23 7.56 22.44
C SER A 529 2.66 7.45 21.93
N ASP A 530 3.28 6.30 22.15
CA ASP A 530 4.57 5.90 21.56
C ASP A 530 4.41 5.10 20.25
N GLY A 531 3.17 4.95 19.78
CA GLY A 531 2.84 4.11 18.63
C GLY A 531 2.48 2.67 18.96
N THR A 532 2.30 2.35 20.25
CA THR A 532 1.76 1.06 20.70
C THR A 532 0.47 1.25 21.49
N ALA A 533 -0.38 0.22 21.49
CA ALA A 533 -1.61 0.24 22.30
C ALA A 533 -1.29 0.37 23.81
N SER A 534 -0.25 -0.32 24.29
CA SER A 534 0.20 -0.27 25.69
C SER A 534 0.80 1.08 26.09
N GLY A 535 1.50 1.75 25.17
CA GLY A 535 2.09 3.07 25.39
C GLY A 535 1.13 4.23 25.11
N THR A 536 -0.12 3.94 24.75
CA THR A 536 -1.19 4.94 24.60
C THR A 536 -1.88 5.17 25.95
N VAL A 537 -1.36 6.15 26.69
CA VAL A 537 -1.66 6.37 28.11
C VAL A 537 -2.06 7.81 28.40
N LEU A 538 -2.90 7.97 29.42
CA LEU A 538 -3.21 9.25 30.03
C LEU A 538 -1.92 9.79 30.66
N VAL A 539 -1.53 11.03 30.36
CA VAL A 539 -0.33 11.64 30.95
C VAL A 539 -0.61 11.96 32.41
N LYS A 540 -1.72 12.66 32.67
CA LYS A 540 -2.21 12.99 34.00
C LYS A 540 -3.68 13.34 33.92
N ASP A 541 -4.46 12.87 34.89
CA ASP A 541 -5.81 13.35 35.15
C ASP A 541 -5.68 14.69 35.89
N LEU A 542 -5.65 15.80 35.13
CA LEU A 542 -5.47 17.13 35.70
C LEU A 542 -6.72 17.61 36.43
N ARG A 543 -7.90 17.23 35.95
CA ARG A 543 -9.18 17.56 36.58
C ARG A 543 -10.04 16.30 36.72
N THR A 544 -9.96 15.72 37.91
CA THR A 544 -10.63 14.46 38.26
C THR A 544 -12.13 14.47 37.95
N GLY A 545 -12.60 13.38 37.34
CA GLY A 545 -14.02 13.14 37.02
C GLY A 545 -14.38 13.55 35.59
N SER A 546 -15.65 13.39 35.22
CA SER A 546 -16.08 13.48 33.82
C SER A 546 -16.04 14.88 33.17
N SER A 547 -15.58 15.91 33.89
CA SER A 547 -15.46 17.27 33.33
C SER A 547 -14.21 17.44 32.47
N GLY A 548 -13.11 16.75 32.82
CA GLY A 548 -11.81 16.88 32.16
C GLY A 548 -11.17 18.27 32.25
N SER A 549 -9.90 18.36 31.89
CA SER A 549 -9.10 19.60 31.87
C SER A 549 -9.15 20.33 30.53
N SER A 550 -9.69 19.73 29.47
CA SER A 550 -9.75 20.27 28.10
C SER A 550 -8.43 20.88 27.60
N PRO A 551 -7.36 20.08 27.42
CA PRO A 551 -6.07 20.62 26.95
C PRO A 551 -6.13 21.25 25.56
N THR A 552 -5.55 22.44 25.41
CA THR A 552 -5.49 23.20 24.15
C THR A 552 -4.12 23.81 23.91
N SER A 553 -3.89 24.34 22.70
CA SER A 553 -2.64 25.03 22.32
C SER A 553 -1.37 24.17 22.52
N LEU A 554 -1.49 22.86 22.31
CA LEU A 554 -0.38 21.91 22.43
C LEU A 554 0.76 22.33 21.49
N THR A 555 1.94 22.54 22.05
CA THR A 555 3.13 22.99 21.31
C THR A 555 4.36 22.24 21.79
N SER A 556 5.09 21.64 20.86
CA SER A 556 6.37 20.97 21.11
C SER A 556 7.54 21.94 21.01
N THR A 557 8.39 21.98 22.04
CA THR A 557 9.56 22.85 22.06
C THR A 557 10.53 22.45 23.17
N GLY A 558 11.85 22.64 22.95
CA GLY A 558 12.86 22.47 24.00
C GLY A 558 12.86 21.09 24.64
N GLY A 559 12.43 20.06 23.90
CA GLY A 559 12.32 18.70 24.41
C GLY A 559 11.13 18.48 25.36
N ARG A 560 10.06 19.28 25.28
CA ARG A 560 8.84 19.17 26.10
C ARG A 560 7.60 19.58 25.29
N LEU A 561 6.42 19.22 25.80
CA LEU A 561 5.14 19.72 25.31
C LEU A 561 4.64 20.81 26.27
N TYR A 562 4.25 21.96 25.74
CA TYR A 562 3.58 23.06 26.45
C TYR A 562 2.12 23.12 26.02
N PHE A 563 1.21 23.43 26.95
CA PHE A 563 -0.23 23.45 26.66
C PHE A 563 -1.01 24.25 27.71
N LEU A 564 -2.24 24.62 27.37
CA LEU A 564 -3.22 25.20 28.29
C LEU A 564 -4.19 24.13 28.76
N ALA A 565 -4.60 24.18 30.03
CA ALA A 565 -5.65 23.31 30.56
C ALA A 565 -6.38 23.94 31.76
N ASN A 566 -7.64 23.56 31.95
CA ASN A 566 -8.46 23.95 33.10
C ASN A 566 -8.12 23.09 34.31
N ASN A 567 -8.06 23.69 35.49
CA ASN A 567 -7.84 23.00 36.77
C ASN A 567 -9.17 22.85 37.53
N ALA A 568 -9.25 21.86 38.41
CA ALA A 568 -10.32 21.67 39.38
C ALA A 568 -10.57 22.88 40.31
N SER A 569 -9.56 23.70 40.63
CA SER A 569 -9.70 24.82 41.57
C SER A 569 -10.36 26.07 41.00
N ASP A 570 -10.29 26.28 39.67
CA ASP A 570 -11.02 27.34 38.96
C ASP A 570 -11.36 26.87 37.54
N PRO A 571 -12.63 26.47 37.29
CA PRO A 571 -13.05 25.94 36.00
C PRO A 571 -13.05 26.97 34.87
N ASN A 572 -12.91 28.27 35.17
CA ASN A 572 -12.90 29.35 34.19
C ASN A 572 -11.48 29.85 33.87
N ALA A 573 -10.46 29.38 34.61
CA ALA A 573 -9.08 29.81 34.44
C ALA A 573 -8.24 28.73 33.74
N GLN A 574 -7.93 28.95 32.45
CA GLN A 574 -6.91 28.16 31.76
C GLN A 574 -5.54 28.46 32.35
N GLN A 575 -4.81 27.43 32.79
CA GLN A 575 -3.45 27.54 33.28
C GLN A 575 -2.45 26.99 32.26
N PHE A 576 -1.22 27.51 32.30
CA PHE A 576 -0.14 27.10 31.40
C PHE A 576 0.69 25.98 32.02
N TYR A 577 0.74 24.85 31.32
CA TYR A 577 1.42 23.64 31.73
C TYR A 577 2.52 23.27 30.74
N ARG A 578 3.43 22.43 31.22
CA ARG A 578 4.35 21.67 30.38
C ARG A 578 4.46 20.24 30.84
N THR A 579 4.87 19.33 29.97
CA THR A 579 5.28 17.99 30.36
C THR A 579 6.65 18.00 31.01
N ASN A 580 6.92 17.02 31.87
CA ASN A 580 8.31 16.69 32.26
C ASN A 580 9.09 16.17 31.02
N VAL A 581 10.42 16.06 31.12
CA VAL A 581 11.27 15.62 29.99
C VAL A 581 10.86 14.24 29.46
N ALA A 582 10.46 13.34 30.35
CA ALA A 582 10.02 12.00 30.02
C ALA A 582 8.60 11.96 29.41
N GLY A 583 7.86 13.07 29.43
CA GLY A 583 6.50 13.16 28.94
C GLY A 583 5.43 12.47 29.81
N THR A 584 5.77 12.01 31.00
CA THR A 584 4.95 11.11 31.85
C THR A 584 4.13 11.84 32.90
N ASP A 585 4.40 13.12 33.11
CA ASP A 585 3.72 13.97 34.08
C ASP A 585 3.73 15.41 33.53
N VAL A 586 2.93 16.27 34.15
CA VAL A 586 2.81 17.68 33.81
C VAL A 586 3.02 18.58 35.02
N GLU A 587 3.67 19.71 34.75
CA GLU A 587 4.09 20.73 35.70
C GLU A 587 3.45 22.07 35.30
N LEU A 588 3.01 22.86 36.28
CA LEU A 588 2.64 24.25 36.05
C LEU A 588 3.87 25.04 35.63
N VAL A 589 3.71 25.90 34.62
CA VAL A 589 4.70 26.89 34.25
C VAL A 589 4.35 28.16 35.03
N PRO A 590 5.14 28.54 36.06
CA PRO A 590 4.87 29.75 36.83
C PRO A 590 5.13 30.96 35.94
N LEU A 591 4.06 31.57 35.43
CA LEU A 591 4.16 32.75 34.59
C LEU A 591 4.19 34.06 35.38
N THR A 592 3.81 34.01 36.65
CA THR A 592 3.87 35.15 37.57
C THR A 592 4.42 34.70 38.92
N THR A 593 4.96 35.66 39.67
CA THR A 593 5.38 35.42 41.06
C THR A 593 4.21 35.55 42.05
N ASP A 594 3.06 36.04 41.57
CA ASP A 594 1.83 36.20 42.34
C ASP A 594 0.76 35.22 41.83
N PRO A 595 0.46 34.14 42.57
CA PRO A 595 -0.55 33.16 42.19
C PRO A 595 -1.98 33.73 42.16
N THR A 596 -2.21 34.97 42.61
CA THR A 596 -3.48 35.69 42.49
C THR A 596 -3.60 36.50 41.19
N ASP A 597 -2.54 36.55 40.40
CA ASP A 597 -2.44 37.25 39.11
C ASP A 597 -2.15 36.24 37.97
N PRO A 598 -3.17 35.51 37.50
CA PRO A 598 -3.02 34.46 36.49
C PRO A 598 -2.75 35.03 35.09
N VAL A 599 -2.05 34.23 34.26
CA VAL A 599 -1.80 34.54 32.84
C VAL A 599 -2.69 33.67 31.96
N TYR A 600 -3.43 34.32 31.07
CA TYR A 600 -4.42 33.74 30.18
C TYR A 600 -4.06 33.90 28.72
N GLY A 601 -4.83 33.23 27.85
CA GLY A 601 -4.79 33.48 26.41
C GLY A 601 -3.46 33.15 25.74
N VAL A 602 -2.64 32.28 26.34
CA VAL A 602 -1.34 31.87 25.79
C VAL A 602 -1.53 31.33 24.36
N GLY A 603 -0.80 31.90 23.41
CA GLY A 603 -0.87 31.52 22.01
C GLY A 603 0.38 31.93 21.25
N ASN A 604 0.43 31.60 19.96
CA ASN A 604 1.52 31.98 19.05
C ASN A 604 2.90 31.61 19.63
N LEU A 605 3.13 30.34 19.96
CA LEU A 605 4.39 29.93 20.58
C LEU A 605 5.48 29.75 19.52
N ALA A 606 6.71 30.17 19.81
CA ALA A 606 7.87 29.92 18.95
C ALA A 606 9.15 29.73 19.77
N PHE A 607 10.00 28.79 19.36
CA PHE A 607 11.23 28.46 20.07
C PHE A 607 12.46 28.71 19.24
N TYR A 608 13.43 29.39 19.84
CA TYR A 608 14.69 29.69 19.19
C TYR A 608 15.77 30.01 20.22
N ASN A 609 16.99 29.55 19.96
CA ASN A 609 18.16 29.84 20.79
C ASN A 609 17.92 29.60 22.30
N ASN A 610 17.24 28.50 22.61
CA ASN A 610 16.84 28.14 23.97
C ASN A 610 15.86 29.12 24.65
N THR A 611 15.10 29.90 23.89
CA THR A 611 14.05 30.79 24.41
C THR A 611 12.71 30.46 23.76
N LEU A 612 11.67 30.32 24.56
CA LEU A 612 10.28 30.18 24.11
C LEU A 612 9.60 31.54 24.16
N TYR A 613 9.18 32.05 22.99
CA TYR A 613 8.39 33.28 22.84
C TYR A 613 6.92 32.93 22.64
N PHE A 614 6.02 33.74 23.18
CA PHE A 614 4.58 33.53 23.04
C PHE A 614 3.80 34.82 23.31
N SER A 615 2.53 34.84 22.91
CA SER A 615 1.59 35.90 23.29
C SER A 615 0.75 35.46 24.48
N ALA A 616 0.53 36.33 25.47
CA ALA A 616 -0.33 36.03 26.62
C ALA A 616 -0.80 37.30 27.34
N GLU A 617 -1.83 37.17 28.17
CA GLU A 617 -2.49 38.27 28.90
C GLU A 617 -2.32 38.07 30.41
N GLN A 618 -2.05 39.13 31.18
CA GLN A 618 -1.86 39.08 32.63
C GLN A 618 -3.00 39.81 33.35
N GLY A 619 -3.57 39.20 34.39
CA GLY A 619 -4.59 39.84 35.25
C GLY A 619 -5.95 39.16 35.27
N ALA A 620 -6.62 39.22 36.43
CA ALA A 620 -8.03 38.86 36.58
C ALA A 620 -8.99 39.89 35.94
N ASP A 621 -8.57 41.16 35.84
CA ASP A 621 -9.29 42.26 35.18
C ASP A 621 -8.68 42.55 33.80
N SER A 622 -8.71 41.53 32.93
CA SER A 622 -8.19 41.45 31.55
C SER A 622 -8.78 42.50 30.55
N SER A 623 -9.41 43.55 31.07
CA SER A 623 -10.06 44.61 30.29
C SER A 623 -9.15 45.78 29.92
N SER A 624 -7.91 45.84 30.44
CA SER A 624 -7.02 47.02 30.27
C SER A 624 -5.69 46.77 29.54
N ILE A 625 -5.18 45.54 29.52
CA ILE A 625 -3.91 45.13 28.89
C ILE A 625 -4.16 43.74 28.31
N GLY A 626 -4.32 43.62 26.98
CA GLY A 626 -4.66 42.34 26.35
C GLY A 626 -3.43 41.44 26.19
N LYS A 627 -3.32 40.74 25.05
CA LYS A 627 -2.18 39.85 24.79
C LYS A 627 -0.91 40.65 24.51
N GLU A 628 0.13 40.42 25.30
CA GLU A 628 1.47 40.99 25.15
C GLU A 628 2.50 39.93 24.78
N LEU A 629 3.75 40.35 24.51
CA LEU A 629 4.86 39.46 24.24
C LEU A 629 5.46 38.91 25.53
N TRP A 630 5.60 37.60 25.61
CA TRP A 630 6.23 36.90 26.72
C TRP A 630 7.39 36.03 26.21
N ARG A 631 8.38 35.82 27.08
CA ARG A 631 9.43 34.82 26.83
C ARG A 631 9.83 34.02 28.06
N ILE A 632 10.22 32.77 27.84
CA ILE A 632 10.86 31.89 28.83
C ILE A 632 12.23 31.50 28.29
N ASP A 633 13.28 31.96 28.98
CA ASP A 633 14.66 31.58 28.67
C ASP A 633 14.99 30.22 29.31
N ASN A 634 15.65 29.35 28.55
CA ASN A 634 16.03 27.98 28.88
C ASN A 634 14.86 27.07 29.35
N PRO A 635 13.81 26.87 28.53
CA PRO A 635 12.63 26.11 28.92
C PRO A 635 12.89 24.60 29.20
N GLY A 636 14.04 24.05 28.77
CA GLY A 636 14.37 22.62 28.81
C GLY A 636 14.90 22.07 30.14
N ASP A 637 15.81 22.74 30.86
CA ASP A 637 16.70 22.05 31.82
C ASP A 637 16.71 22.55 33.28
N ALA A 638 16.00 23.63 33.63
CA ALA A 638 15.92 24.12 35.02
C ALA A 638 14.56 24.77 35.31
N SER A 639 14.27 25.11 36.58
CA SER A 639 13.11 25.92 36.95
C SER A 639 13.00 27.12 36.01
N PRO A 640 11.84 27.36 35.38
CA PRO A 640 11.65 28.53 34.53
C PRO A 640 12.13 29.78 35.28
N GLY A 641 13.00 30.57 34.65
CA GLY A 641 13.15 31.96 35.08
C GLY A 641 11.78 32.65 34.97
N ALA A 642 11.55 33.69 35.79
CA ALA A 642 10.34 34.50 35.66
C ALA A 642 10.20 34.94 34.19
N PRO A 643 9.09 34.63 33.51
CA PRO A 643 8.97 35.01 32.12
C PRO A 643 8.97 36.54 32.06
N ILE A 644 9.57 37.06 31.00
CA ILE A 644 9.62 38.50 30.78
C ILE A 644 8.45 38.83 29.88
N SER A 645 7.50 39.61 30.38
CA SER A 645 6.56 40.34 29.56
C SER A 645 7.17 41.68 29.18
N GLN A 646 7.16 41.99 27.89
CA GLN A 646 7.37 43.35 27.43
C GLN A 646 6.05 43.85 26.90
N ASP A 647 5.48 44.83 27.59
CA ASP A 647 4.37 45.59 27.05
C ASP A 647 4.88 46.36 25.82
N LEU A 648 4.51 45.87 24.64
CA LEU A 648 4.95 46.48 23.38
C LEU A 648 4.19 47.77 23.10
N ARG A 649 3.13 48.07 23.87
CA ARG A 649 2.24 49.20 23.66
C ARG A 649 1.80 49.79 25.00
N ALA A 650 2.16 51.05 25.25
CA ALA A 650 1.86 51.77 26.51
C ALA A 650 0.40 51.76 27.02
N SER A 651 -0.60 51.40 26.20
CA SER A 651 -1.96 51.12 26.65
C SER A 651 -2.71 50.21 25.67
N GLY A 652 -3.35 49.15 26.19
CA GLY A 652 -4.11 48.17 25.40
C GLY A 652 -3.24 47.09 24.75
N SER A 653 -3.89 46.06 24.18
CA SER A 653 -3.25 44.85 23.62
C SER A 653 -2.30 45.11 22.43
N SER A 654 -1.10 44.51 22.45
CA SER A 654 -0.20 44.43 21.29
C SER A 654 -0.44 43.21 20.39
N ASN A 655 -1.11 42.17 20.89
CA ASN A 655 -1.49 40.93 20.20
C ASN A 655 -0.43 40.37 19.23
N PRO A 656 0.79 40.05 19.71
CA PRO A 656 1.87 39.61 18.83
C PRO A 656 1.56 38.22 18.23
N ASN A 657 1.82 38.05 16.93
CA ASN A 657 1.51 36.85 16.16
C ASN A 657 2.55 36.58 15.04
N GLY A 658 2.64 35.34 14.56
CA GLY A 658 3.46 34.96 13.41
C GLY A 658 4.96 35.10 13.67
N PHE A 659 5.43 34.64 14.84
CA PHE A 659 6.84 34.67 15.18
C PHE A 659 7.69 33.89 14.17
N VAL A 660 8.65 34.58 13.56
CA VAL A 660 9.58 34.00 12.59
C VAL A 660 11.00 34.48 12.90
N PHE A 661 11.97 33.59 12.77
CA PHE A 661 13.38 33.92 12.96
C PHE A 661 14.08 34.04 11.61
N ALA A 662 14.76 35.16 11.40
CA ALA A 662 15.57 35.38 10.22
C ALA A 662 16.80 36.20 10.60
N ASN A 663 17.97 35.77 10.12
CA ASN A 663 19.25 36.44 10.39
C ASN A 663 19.50 36.75 11.89
N GLY A 664 19.18 35.79 12.77
CA GLY A 664 19.38 35.91 14.22
C GLY A 664 18.44 36.89 14.94
N LYS A 665 17.43 37.42 14.25
CA LYS A 665 16.41 38.34 14.78
C LYS A 665 15.04 37.66 14.80
N LEU A 666 14.21 38.03 15.78
CA LEU A 666 12.80 37.65 15.83
C LEU A 666 11.96 38.71 15.14
N TYR A 667 11.08 38.29 14.25
CA TYR A 667 10.08 39.14 13.62
C TYR A 667 8.68 38.62 13.94
N ALA A 668 7.72 39.54 14.04
CA ALA A 668 6.33 39.23 14.29
C ALA A 668 5.40 40.33 13.75
N SER A 669 4.11 40.01 13.69
CA SER A 669 3.03 40.99 13.58
C SER A 669 2.66 41.46 14.98
N ALA A 670 2.65 42.77 15.26
CA ALA A 670 2.20 43.30 16.57
C ALA A 670 1.64 44.72 16.44
N ILE A 671 0.73 45.09 17.35
CA ILE A 671 0.13 46.42 17.45
C ILE A 671 0.98 47.27 18.40
N LEU A 672 1.73 48.23 17.86
CA LEU A 672 2.51 49.17 18.66
C LEU A 672 1.74 50.45 18.99
N SER A 673 0.72 50.80 18.19
CA SER A 673 -0.18 51.93 18.41
C SER A 673 -1.47 51.77 17.58
N GLY A 674 -2.57 52.42 17.99
CA GLY A 674 -3.83 52.37 17.26
C GLY A 674 -4.54 51.01 17.36
N SER A 675 -4.99 50.45 16.24
CA SER A 675 -5.73 49.18 16.18
C SER A 675 -5.22 48.20 15.13
N THR A 676 -4.20 48.56 14.35
CA THR A 676 -3.66 47.74 13.26
C THR A 676 -2.28 47.22 13.62
N SER A 677 -2.01 45.93 13.38
CA SER A 677 -0.67 45.38 13.59
C SER A 677 0.30 45.82 12.49
N SER A 678 1.57 45.91 12.83
CA SER A 678 2.69 46.21 11.93
C SER A 678 3.73 45.11 12.01
N LEU A 679 4.66 45.09 11.06
CA LEU A 679 5.82 44.21 11.12
C LEU A 679 6.79 44.76 12.14
N VAL A 680 7.05 43.98 13.18
CA VAL A 680 7.98 44.35 14.25
C VAL A 680 9.16 43.39 14.25
N LYS A 681 10.32 43.97 14.53
CA LYS A 681 11.51 43.24 14.95
C LYS A 681 11.58 43.32 16.47
N ILE A 682 11.80 42.18 17.09
CA ILE A 682 11.90 42.03 18.54
C ILE A 682 13.35 41.68 18.88
N ASP A 683 14.00 42.49 19.70
CA ASP A 683 15.34 42.21 20.22
C ASP A 683 15.48 42.59 21.71
N GLY A 684 16.68 42.49 22.27
CA GLY A 684 16.94 42.77 23.69
C GLY A 684 16.64 44.21 24.14
N SER A 685 16.43 45.14 23.19
CA SER A 685 16.02 46.53 23.47
C SER A 685 14.50 46.76 23.35
N GLY A 686 13.80 45.83 22.71
CA GLY A 686 12.35 45.79 22.62
C GLY A 686 11.81 45.48 21.23
N ALA A 687 10.53 45.79 21.00
CA ALA A 687 9.94 45.73 19.66
C ALA A 687 10.05 47.08 18.96
N THR A 688 10.59 47.06 17.74
CA THR A 688 10.64 48.21 16.85
C THR A 688 9.93 47.89 15.55
N SER A 689 9.10 48.80 15.05
CA SER A 689 8.53 48.68 13.72
C SER A 689 9.65 48.66 12.68
N VAL A 690 9.58 47.69 11.76
CA VAL A 690 10.54 47.54 10.66
C VAL A 690 10.27 48.56 9.56
N GLN A 691 9.00 48.87 9.31
CA GLN A 691 8.59 49.81 8.28
C GLN A 691 7.27 50.50 8.63
N THR A 692 7.22 51.82 8.44
CA THR A 692 6.02 52.63 8.63
C THR A 692 5.01 52.41 7.50
N GLY A 693 3.73 52.36 7.82
CA GLY A 693 2.63 52.28 6.85
C GLY A 693 2.24 50.85 6.46
N LEU A 694 3.13 49.87 6.66
CA LEU A 694 2.84 48.45 6.50
C LEU A 694 1.97 47.94 7.66
N ARG A 695 0.91 47.23 7.32
CA ARG A 695 -0.16 46.79 8.22
C ARG A 695 -0.48 45.31 8.00
N MET A 696 -1.01 44.68 9.04
CA MET A 696 -1.54 43.30 9.05
C MET A 696 -0.61 42.22 8.47
N PRO A 697 0.71 42.21 8.75
CA PRO A 697 1.59 41.21 8.17
C PRO A 697 1.27 39.80 8.72
N LYS A 698 1.31 38.79 7.84
CA LYS A 698 1.02 37.37 8.13
C LYS A 698 1.68 36.43 7.09
N ASN A 699 1.61 35.12 7.30
CA ASN A 699 2.15 34.08 6.39
C ASN A 699 3.67 34.21 6.16
N PHE A 700 4.45 34.32 7.23
CA PHE A 700 5.90 34.54 7.18
C PHE A 700 6.70 33.31 6.70
N VAL A 701 7.63 33.51 5.76
CA VAL A 701 8.60 32.48 5.29
C VAL A 701 9.97 33.11 5.09
N ALA A 702 11.00 32.56 5.72
CA ALA A 702 12.38 33.01 5.55
C ALA A 702 13.13 32.20 4.47
N VAL A 703 13.80 32.89 3.55
CA VAL A 703 14.67 32.34 2.51
C VAL A 703 15.99 33.09 2.52
N GLY A 704 17.06 32.46 3.02
CA GLY A 704 18.35 33.14 3.19
C GLY A 704 18.21 34.36 4.12
N ASN A 705 18.56 35.54 3.61
CA ASN A 705 18.43 36.81 4.32
C ASN A 705 17.11 37.54 4.03
N THR A 706 16.22 36.94 3.24
CA THR A 706 14.95 37.53 2.82
C THR A 706 13.81 36.92 3.62
N LEU A 707 12.96 37.76 4.22
CA LEU A 707 11.70 37.35 4.83
C LEU A 707 10.54 37.70 3.90
N TYR A 708 9.79 36.71 3.43
CA TYR A 708 8.58 36.87 2.63
C TYR A 708 7.35 36.81 3.53
N PHE A 709 6.35 37.66 3.26
CA PHE A 709 5.10 37.69 4.01
C PHE A 709 4.02 38.42 3.22
N SER A 710 2.77 38.20 3.60
CA SER A 710 1.64 38.98 3.09
C SER A 710 1.33 40.15 4.02
N GLY A 711 0.94 41.32 3.51
CA GLY A 711 0.60 42.52 4.29
C GLY A 711 -0.02 43.62 3.44
N ASN A 712 -0.62 44.65 4.05
CA ASN A 712 -1.29 45.75 3.35
C ASN A 712 -0.75 47.13 3.75
N THR A 713 -1.17 48.17 3.03
CA THR A 713 -0.92 49.58 3.40
C THR A 713 -2.26 50.34 3.49
N SER A 714 -2.24 51.68 3.63
CA SER A 714 -3.48 52.46 3.52
C SER A 714 -3.99 52.57 2.09
N ASP A 715 -3.08 52.41 1.12
CA ASP A 715 -3.30 52.74 -0.29
C ASP A 715 -3.22 51.49 -1.17
N GLU A 716 -2.94 50.32 -0.57
CA GLU A 716 -2.80 49.03 -1.24
C GLU A 716 -3.49 47.93 -0.42
N GLY A 717 -4.10 46.95 -1.10
CA GLY A 717 -4.67 45.74 -0.50
C GLY A 717 -3.62 44.84 0.18
N THR A 718 -4.02 43.63 0.58
CA THR A 718 -3.07 42.61 1.08
C THR A 718 -2.27 42.04 -0.08
N GLU A 719 -0.99 42.36 -0.12
CA GLU A 719 -0.05 42.00 -1.17
C GLU A 719 1.13 41.20 -0.62
N LEU A 720 2.00 40.72 -1.51
CA LEU A 720 3.22 40.01 -1.14
C LEU A 720 4.34 41.04 -0.90
N TRP A 721 5.07 40.86 0.19
CA TRP A 721 6.20 41.69 0.57
C TRP A 721 7.42 40.82 0.79
N LYS A 722 8.58 41.42 0.56
CA LYS A 722 9.87 40.87 1.00
C LYS A 722 10.58 41.88 1.89
N LEU A 723 11.25 41.39 2.93
CA LEU A 723 12.11 42.16 3.82
C LEU A 723 13.54 41.64 3.71
N ASP A 724 14.49 42.51 3.39
CA ASP A 724 15.90 42.23 3.59
C ASP A 724 16.22 42.38 5.07
N THR A 725 16.49 41.27 5.74
CA THR A 725 16.71 41.19 7.19
C THR A 725 18.10 41.70 7.64
N THR A 726 18.97 42.03 6.67
CA THR A 726 20.25 42.70 6.95
C THR A 726 20.09 44.21 7.06
N THR A 727 19.24 44.80 6.22
CA THR A 727 18.96 46.24 6.16
C THR A 727 17.67 46.64 6.86
N ASP A 728 16.84 45.66 7.24
CA ASP A 728 15.49 45.83 7.76
C ASP A 728 14.62 46.69 6.80
N GLN A 729 14.85 46.58 5.48
CA GLN A 729 14.08 47.28 4.45
C GLN A 729 13.11 46.33 3.75
N ALA A 730 11.82 46.64 3.78
CA ALA A 730 10.81 45.89 3.05
C ALA A 730 10.47 46.53 1.70
N SER A 731 10.11 45.68 0.75
CA SER A 731 9.78 46.02 -0.62
C SER A 731 8.54 45.25 -1.04
N LEU A 732 7.60 45.95 -1.66
CA LEU A 732 6.39 45.38 -2.23
C LEU A 732 6.72 44.53 -3.47
N LEU A 733 6.05 43.38 -3.59
CA LEU A 733 6.07 42.50 -4.75
C LEU A 733 4.64 42.41 -5.29
N ASN A 734 4.21 43.44 -6.03
CA ASN A 734 2.84 43.52 -6.50
C ASN A 734 2.54 42.42 -7.54
N ILE A 735 1.44 41.69 -7.32
CA ILE A 735 0.99 40.57 -8.16
C ILE A 735 -0.14 41.03 -9.09
N ALA A 736 -0.98 41.96 -8.60
CA ALA A 736 -2.05 42.55 -9.38
C ALA A 736 -1.53 43.75 -10.17
N SER A 737 -2.00 43.92 -11.40
CA SER A 737 -1.78 45.16 -12.13
C SER A 737 -2.65 46.26 -11.52
N ASP A 738 -2.13 46.97 -10.52
CA ASP A 738 -2.80 48.11 -9.90
C ASP A 738 -2.81 49.29 -10.89
N ILE A 739 -3.74 49.24 -11.86
CA ILE A 739 -3.82 50.16 -13.02
C ILE A 739 -4.86 51.28 -12.77
N THR A 740 -5.48 51.37 -11.60
CA THR A 740 -6.45 52.46 -11.33
C THR A 740 -6.02 53.32 -10.17
N GLU A 741 -6.17 54.64 -10.32
CA GLU A 741 -5.86 55.72 -9.35
C GLU A 741 -6.58 55.60 -7.98
N SER A 742 -7.18 54.45 -7.65
CA SER A 742 -7.88 54.16 -6.40
C SER A 742 -7.45 52.86 -5.68
N GLY A 743 -6.34 52.20 -6.06
CA GLY A 743 -5.50 51.33 -5.19
C GLY A 743 -6.14 50.34 -4.19
N THR A 744 -7.27 49.70 -4.48
CA THR A 744 -8.05 48.97 -3.44
C THR A 744 -8.22 47.47 -3.67
N LEU A 745 -7.74 46.91 -4.79
CA LEU A 745 -7.81 45.47 -5.07
C LEU A 745 -6.62 44.75 -4.43
N SER A 746 -6.89 43.60 -3.81
CA SER A 746 -5.96 42.84 -2.97
C SER A 746 -5.66 41.49 -3.62
N SER A 747 -4.39 41.11 -3.75
CA SER A 747 -4.01 39.78 -4.27
C SER A 747 -4.07 38.66 -3.22
N ASN A 748 -4.21 39.01 -1.94
CA ASN A 748 -4.36 38.09 -0.79
C ASN A 748 -3.37 36.90 -0.72
N PRO A 749 -2.03 37.12 -0.77
CA PRO A 749 -1.09 36.00 -0.79
C PRO A 749 -1.16 35.12 0.45
N ASN A 750 -1.25 33.80 0.27
CA ASN A 750 -1.41 32.82 1.34
C ASN A 750 -0.66 31.50 1.07
N ASN A 751 -0.52 30.66 2.11
CA ASN A 751 0.15 29.35 2.05
C ASN A 751 1.55 29.40 1.42
N LEU A 752 2.40 30.34 1.88
CA LEU A 752 3.76 30.47 1.38
C LEU A 752 4.59 29.23 1.76
N VAL A 753 5.22 28.60 0.77
CA VAL A 753 6.08 27.42 0.93
C VAL A 753 7.39 27.63 0.19
N LYS A 754 8.50 27.40 0.87
CA LYS A 754 9.84 27.44 0.27
C LYS A 754 10.14 26.12 -0.45
N VAL A 755 10.56 26.20 -1.72
CA VAL A 755 11.14 25.08 -2.49
C VAL A 755 12.42 25.55 -3.16
N GLY A 756 13.55 24.97 -2.78
CA GLY A 756 14.86 25.45 -3.24
C GLY A 756 15.11 26.90 -2.84
N THR A 757 15.38 27.76 -3.82
CA THR A 757 15.54 29.22 -3.67
C THR A 757 14.27 30.01 -3.97
N SER A 758 13.14 29.32 -4.13
CA SER A 758 11.89 29.94 -4.54
C SER A 758 10.85 29.86 -3.43
N VAL A 759 9.92 30.81 -3.42
CA VAL A 759 8.70 30.76 -2.61
C VAL A 759 7.51 30.56 -3.53
N TYR A 760 6.72 29.53 -3.26
CA TYR A 760 5.44 29.26 -3.92
C TYR A 760 4.29 29.62 -2.98
N PHE A 761 3.19 30.11 -3.53
CA PHE A 761 2.05 30.61 -2.75
C PHE A 761 0.80 30.75 -3.61
N PHE A 762 -0.35 30.94 -2.98
CA PHE A 762 -1.60 31.27 -3.68
C PHE A 762 -1.89 32.76 -3.60
N ALA A 763 -2.40 33.33 -4.69
CA ALA A 763 -2.82 34.73 -4.77
C ALA A 763 -3.79 34.95 -5.95
N ASP A 764 -4.60 36.01 -5.88
CA ASP A 764 -5.52 36.45 -6.93
C ASP A 764 -4.90 37.56 -7.78
N ALA A 765 -4.89 37.39 -9.11
CA ALA A 765 -4.46 38.45 -10.04
C ALA A 765 -5.49 39.59 -10.17
N ASN A 766 -6.70 39.41 -9.63
CA ASN A 766 -7.86 40.28 -9.86
C ASN A 766 -8.23 40.41 -11.34
N ASP A 767 -7.90 39.41 -12.16
CA ASP A 767 -8.19 39.33 -13.60
C ASP A 767 -9.49 38.57 -13.91
N GLY A 768 -10.27 38.24 -12.88
CA GLY A 768 -11.49 37.44 -12.96
C GLY A 768 -11.26 35.93 -13.00
N THR A 769 -10.00 35.46 -12.95
CA THR A 769 -9.65 34.03 -12.92
C THR A 769 -9.53 33.45 -11.51
N GLY A 770 -9.68 34.29 -10.48
CA GLY A 770 -9.59 33.97 -9.05
C GLY A 770 -8.18 33.62 -8.58
N GLU A 771 -8.08 33.11 -7.34
CA GLU A 771 -6.79 32.67 -6.78
C GLU A 771 -6.14 31.56 -7.62
N GLY A 772 -4.82 31.61 -7.75
CA GLY A 772 -4.02 30.60 -8.44
C GLY A 772 -2.63 30.45 -7.81
N LEU A 773 -1.84 29.51 -8.33
CA LEU A 773 -0.48 29.24 -7.85
C LEU A 773 0.53 30.22 -8.47
N TRP A 774 1.35 30.81 -7.62
CA TRP A 774 2.41 31.76 -7.97
C TRP A 774 3.74 31.31 -7.41
N LYS A 775 4.80 31.88 -7.97
CA LYS A 775 6.18 31.67 -7.56
C LYS A 775 6.93 33.00 -7.57
N VAL A 776 7.82 33.18 -6.60
CA VAL A 776 8.87 34.20 -6.64
C VAL A 776 10.23 33.54 -6.36
N ASP A 777 11.20 33.81 -7.21
CA ASP A 777 12.59 33.40 -7.00
C ASP A 777 13.30 34.38 -6.06
N ASP A 778 14.21 33.88 -5.21
CA ASP A 778 15.00 34.74 -4.33
C ASP A 778 15.77 35.80 -5.14
N GLY A 779 15.77 37.03 -4.62
CA GLY A 779 16.28 38.22 -5.32
C GLY A 779 15.36 38.80 -6.40
N SER A 780 14.35 38.08 -6.89
CA SER A 780 13.38 38.62 -7.86
C SER A 780 12.51 39.72 -7.23
N MET A 781 12.05 40.65 -8.07
CA MET A 781 11.02 41.65 -7.73
C MET A 781 9.66 41.33 -8.35
N ALA A 782 9.59 40.34 -9.23
CA ALA A 782 8.40 40.02 -9.99
C ALA A 782 7.97 38.58 -9.71
N PRO A 783 6.87 38.39 -8.96
CA PRO A 783 6.20 37.11 -8.88
C PRO A 783 5.67 36.69 -10.25
N THR A 784 5.77 35.40 -10.56
CA THR A 784 5.30 34.81 -11.81
C THR A 784 4.19 33.83 -11.52
N ARG A 785 3.09 33.94 -12.27
CA ARG A 785 2.01 32.95 -12.22
C ARG A 785 2.52 31.63 -12.79
N VAL A 786 2.32 30.54 -12.06
CA VAL A 786 2.53 29.20 -12.61
C VAL A 786 1.37 28.95 -13.55
N SER A 787 1.61 28.83 -14.88
CA SER A 787 0.53 28.70 -15.85
C SER A 787 -0.39 27.52 -15.53
N ILE A 788 -1.66 27.84 -15.22
CA ILE A 788 -2.69 26.92 -14.75
C ILE A 788 -3.79 26.68 -15.80
N THR A 789 -3.44 26.58 -17.09
CA THR A 789 -4.41 26.49 -18.20
C THR A 789 -5.45 25.36 -18.07
N ASP A 790 -5.23 24.39 -17.18
CA ASP A 790 -6.12 23.24 -16.97
C ASP A 790 -6.92 23.24 -15.65
N ILE A 791 -6.79 24.23 -14.75
CA ILE A 791 -7.43 24.11 -13.43
C ILE A 791 -8.94 24.41 -13.47
N SER A 792 -9.41 25.36 -14.28
CA SER A 792 -10.80 25.83 -14.14
C SER A 792 -11.49 26.49 -15.34
N ASN A 793 -10.93 26.47 -16.56
CA ASN A 793 -11.51 27.20 -17.70
C ASN A 793 -11.84 28.68 -17.40
N GLY A 794 -11.12 29.32 -16.47
CA GLY A 794 -11.36 30.73 -16.10
C GLY A 794 -12.36 30.97 -14.96
N LEU A 795 -12.74 29.95 -14.20
CA LEU A 795 -13.44 30.11 -12.91
C LEU A 795 -12.43 30.09 -11.75
N GLY A 796 -12.69 30.75 -10.62
CA GLY A 796 -11.76 30.76 -9.48
C GLY A 796 -11.37 29.37 -9.00
N THR A 797 -10.08 29.13 -8.70
CA THR A 797 -9.57 27.79 -8.35
C THR A 797 -9.53 27.50 -6.84
N ASN A 798 -9.70 28.53 -6.01
CA ASN A 798 -9.75 28.46 -4.53
C ASN A 798 -8.78 27.43 -3.91
N PRO A 799 -7.48 27.48 -4.23
CA PRO A 799 -6.55 26.45 -3.80
C PRO A 799 -6.29 26.53 -2.29
N GLU A 800 -6.14 25.38 -1.64
CA GLU A 800 -5.87 25.25 -0.21
C GLU A 800 -4.72 24.27 0.05
N GLU A 801 -4.08 24.43 1.21
CA GLU A 801 -3.04 23.54 1.75
C GLU A 801 -1.91 23.22 0.75
N LEU A 802 -0.82 24.00 0.77
CA LEU A 802 0.32 23.76 -0.10
C LEU A 802 1.41 22.94 0.61
N VAL A 803 1.81 21.80 0.04
CA VAL A 803 2.88 20.93 0.57
C VAL A 803 3.89 20.62 -0.53
N ALA A 804 5.19 20.68 -0.19
CA ALA A 804 6.27 20.32 -1.10
C ALA A 804 6.92 18.99 -0.71
N ILE A 805 7.06 18.08 -1.67
CA ILE A 805 7.72 16.78 -1.53
C ILE A 805 8.61 16.56 -2.74
N ASP A 806 9.93 16.46 -2.53
CA ASP A 806 10.91 16.14 -3.57
C ASP A 806 10.78 16.98 -4.86
N GLY A 807 10.53 18.28 -4.70
CA GLY A 807 10.36 19.21 -5.82
C GLY A 807 9.01 19.13 -6.53
N THR A 808 8.05 18.38 -6.01
CA THR A 808 6.64 18.39 -6.42
C THR A 808 5.81 19.09 -5.36
N LEU A 809 4.98 20.04 -5.79
CA LEU A 809 3.98 20.69 -4.95
C LEU A 809 2.68 19.90 -5.04
N TYR A 810 2.01 19.71 -3.91
CA TYR A 810 0.68 19.14 -3.80
C TYR A 810 -0.24 20.13 -3.09
N PHE A 811 -1.47 20.24 -3.58
CA PHE A 811 -2.49 21.13 -3.02
C PHE A 811 -3.89 20.71 -3.43
N SER A 812 -4.91 21.11 -2.69
CA SER A 812 -6.30 20.95 -3.10
C SER A 812 -6.79 22.20 -3.83
N ALA A 813 -7.62 22.03 -4.86
CA ALA A 813 -8.21 23.17 -5.59
C ALA A 813 -9.48 22.74 -6.33
N ASP A 814 -10.36 23.72 -6.58
CA ASP A 814 -11.63 23.53 -7.27
C ASP A 814 -11.41 23.29 -8.77
N ASN A 815 -12.06 22.25 -9.29
CA ASN A 815 -12.19 21.95 -10.70
C ASN A 815 -13.64 22.20 -11.17
N ALA A 816 -13.79 22.80 -12.35
CA ALA A 816 -15.10 23.20 -12.88
C ALA A 816 -16.11 22.05 -13.07
N THR A 817 -15.65 20.81 -13.25
CA THR A 817 -16.54 19.65 -13.46
C THR A 817 -16.48 18.63 -12.35
N LYS A 818 -15.42 18.64 -11.53
CA LYS A 818 -15.18 17.63 -10.49
C LYS A 818 -15.27 18.17 -9.07
N GLY A 819 -15.42 19.47 -8.86
CA GLY A 819 -15.34 20.07 -7.51
C GLY A 819 -13.91 20.11 -6.99
N ARG A 820 -13.71 20.19 -5.68
CA ARG A 820 -12.38 20.27 -5.05
C ARG A 820 -11.65 18.94 -5.12
N GLU A 821 -10.49 18.94 -5.77
CA GLU A 821 -9.66 17.75 -6.03
C GLU A 821 -8.19 17.99 -5.66
N LEU A 822 -7.37 16.93 -5.70
CA LEU A 822 -5.94 17.01 -5.46
C LEU A 822 -5.21 17.39 -6.75
N TRP A 823 -4.24 18.28 -6.63
CA TRP A 823 -3.39 18.74 -7.72
C TRP A 823 -1.92 18.51 -7.37
N SER A 824 -1.12 18.28 -8.41
CA SER A 824 0.32 18.27 -8.29
C SER A 824 0.99 19.16 -9.33
N TYR A 825 2.11 19.78 -8.95
CA TYR A 825 2.95 20.58 -9.83
C TYR A 825 4.42 20.20 -9.63
N ASN A 826 5.03 19.63 -10.66
CA ASN A 826 6.45 19.30 -10.64
C ASN A 826 7.28 20.54 -11.00
N THR A 827 8.10 21.01 -10.07
CA THR A 827 8.88 22.26 -10.23
C THR A 827 10.01 22.16 -11.25
N ALA A 828 10.51 20.95 -11.55
CA ALA A 828 11.59 20.73 -12.50
C ALA A 828 11.08 20.68 -13.95
N THR A 829 9.94 20.00 -14.18
CA THR A 829 9.35 19.86 -15.52
C THR A 829 8.27 20.90 -15.81
N SER A 830 7.85 21.67 -14.80
CA SER A 830 6.69 22.57 -14.86
C SER A 830 5.38 21.85 -15.24
N ALA A 831 5.30 20.54 -14.99
CA ALA A 831 4.11 19.75 -15.30
C ALA A 831 3.07 19.88 -14.18
N MET A 832 1.86 20.29 -14.55
CA MET A 832 0.69 20.32 -13.67
C MET A 832 -0.20 19.11 -13.96
N LYS A 833 -0.72 18.48 -12.91
CA LYS A 833 -1.58 17.30 -13.04
C LYS A 833 -2.71 17.34 -12.02
N LEU A 834 -3.95 17.23 -12.52
CA LEU A 834 -5.13 16.88 -11.73
C LEU A 834 -5.02 15.40 -11.32
N ILE A 835 -5.17 15.16 -10.02
CA ILE A 835 -5.21 13.83 -9.43
C ILE A 835 -6.63 13.62 -8.93
N ASP A 836 -7.46 13.07 -9.81
CA ASP A 836 -8.84 12.71 -9.49
C ASP A 836 -8.84 11.50 -8.55
N ILE A 837 -9.35 11.70 -7.34
CA ILE A 837 -9.39 10.67 -6.29
C ILE A 837 -10.65 9.81 -6.41
N ASN A 838 -11.72 10.32 -7.00
CA ASN A 838 -13.00 9.62 -7.11
C ASN A 838 -12.85 8.38 -8.00
N MET A 839 -12.92 7.19 -7.40
CA MET A 839 -12.64 5.93 -8.09
C MET A 839 -13.80 5.45 -8.98
N LYS A 840 -14.99 6.06 -8.89
CA LYS A 840 -16.16 5.72 -9.70
C LYS A 840 -16.41 6.77 -10.78
N ALA A 841 -15.77 6.62 -11.94
CA ALA A 841 -16.31 7.19 -13.17
C ALA A 841 -17.52 6.32 -13.60
N ASP A 842 -18.65 6.44 -12.91
CA ASP A 842 -19.89 5.81 -13.37
C ASP A 842 -20.57 6.72 -14.41
N PRO A 843 -20.60 6.33 -15.70
CA PRO A 843 -21.29 7.11 -16.72
C PRO A 843 -22.81 7.18 -16.54
N GLU A 844 -23.41 6.40 -15.63
CA GLU A 844 -24.85 6.46 -15.31
C GLU A 844 -25.18 7.45 -14.18
N PHE A 845 -24.20 7.89 -13.38
CA PHE A 845 -24.37 8.97 -12.39
C PHE A 845 -24.04 10.34 -13.00
N VAL A 846 -24.71 10.67 -14.10
CA VAL A 846 -24.62 11.98 -14.74
C VAL A 846 -25.37 12.99 -13.87
N GLY A 847 -24.68 13.63 -12.91
CA GLY A 847 -25.26 14.75 -12.18
C GLY A 847 -24.67 15.11 -10.81
N ASN A 848 -23.82 14.27 -10.20
CA ASN A 848 -23.24 14.59 -8.88
C ASN A 848 -21.80 15.09 -8.99
N THR A 849 -21.63 16.39 -8.75
CA THR A 849 -20.38 17.16 -8.72
C THR A 849 -19.74 17.16 -7.32
N PHE A 850 -19.60 15.99 -6.69
CA PHE A 850 -18.99 15.92 -5.36
C PHE A 850 -17.47 15.78 -5.50
N GLY A 851 -16.74 16.84 -5.16
CA GLY A 851 -15.28 16.79 -5.10
C GLY A 851 -14.80 15.93 -3.94
N SER A 852 -13.63 15.32 -4.11
CA SER A 852 -12.97 14.49 -3.10
C SER A 852 -12.51 15.27 -1.86
N ASN A 853 -12.51 16.61 -1.91
CA ASN A 853 -12.17 17.51 -0.80
C ASN A 853 -10.89 17.10 -0.04
N PRO A 854 -9.75 16.89 -0.72
CA PRO A 854 -8.53 16.48 -0.05
C PRO A 854 -8.04 17.57 0.90
N GLY A 855 -7.65 17.17 2.10
CA GLY A 855 -7.14 18.05 3.14
C GLY A 855 -6.22 17.33 4.13
N ARG A 856 -5.66 18.09 5.06
CA ARG A 856 -4.57 17.67 5.95
C ARG A 856 -3.37 17.09 5.20
N LEU A 857 -3.01 17.65 4.05
CA LEU A 857 -1.87 17.20 3.27
C LEU A 857 -0.58 17.24 4.12
N THR A 858 0.18 16.15 4.12
CA THR A 858 1.43 16.08 4.88
C THR A 858 2.45 15.13 4.24
N ASN A 859 3.73 15.46 4.42
CA ASN A 859 4.85 14.65 3.92
C ASN A 859 5.38 13.71 4.99
N ILE A 860 5.26 12.41 4.77
CA ILE A 860 5.75 11.38 5.69
C ILE A 860 6.62 10.40 4.91
N GLY A 861 7.93 10.44 5.17
CA GLY A 861 8.88 9.55 4.53
C GLY A 861 9.01 9.71 3.01
N GLY A 862 8.70 10.90 2.46
CA GLY A 862 8.73 11.15 1.01
C GLY A 862 7.44 10.76 0.29
N ALA A 863 6.44 10.26 1.01
CA ALA A 863 5.09 10.04 0.48
C ALA A 863 4.13 11.13 0.97
N LEU A 864 3.14 11.45 0.15
CA LEU A 864 2.05 12.35 0.53
C LEU A 864 0.99 11.53 1.27
N TYR A 865 0.59 11.99 2.45
CA TYR A 865 -0.61 11.51 3.16
C TYR A 865 -1.62 12.63 3.24
N PHE A 866 -2.89 12.28 3.10
CA PHE A 866 -3.98 13.24 3.16
C PHE A 866 -5.30 12.52 3.44
N ILE A 867 -6.30 13.27 3.88
CA ILE A 867 -7.65 12.79 4.10
C ILE A 867 -8.51 13.27 2.93
N ALA A 868 -9.29 12.39 2.32
CA ALA A 868 -10.18 12.74 1.22
C ALA A 868 -11.39 11.80 1.18
N ASP A 869 -12.48 12.29 0.59
CA ASP A 869 -13.59 11.45 0.14
C ASP A 869 -13.19 10.70 -1.13
N ASN A 870 -13.24 9.37 -1.12
CA ASN A 870 -12.88 8.55 -2.27
C ASN A 870 -14.06 8.29 -3.24
N GLY A 871 -15.25 8.79 -2.92
CA GLY A 871 -16.48 8.63 -3.70
C GLY A 871 -17.09 7.22 -3.67
N LEU A 872 -16.51 6.30 -2.89
CA LEU A 872 -16.96 4.92 -2.73
C LEU A 872 -17.31 4.63 -1.27
N ASP A 873 -16.33 4.77 -0.40
CA ASP A 873 -16.38 4.46 1.02
C ASP A 873 -16.54 5.73 1.86
N GLY A 874 -16.25 6.91 1.31
CA GLY A 874 -16.37 8.19 2.01
C GLY A 874 -14.98 8.71 2.41
N ILE A 875 -14.90 9.34 3.59
CA ILE A 875 -13.70 10.05 4.05
C ILE A 875 -12.67 9.06 4.62
N GLU A 876 -11.58 8.91 3.89
CA GLU A 876 -10.54 7.92 4.12
C GLU A 876 -9.14 8.55 4.25
N LEU A 877 -8.21 7.81 4.86
CA LEU A 877 -6.79 8.16 4.85
C LEU A 877 -6.12 7.62 3.58
N MET A 878 -5.69 8.55 2.73
CA MET A 878 -5.06 8.31 1.45
C MET A 878 -3.54 8.49 1.52
N SER A 879 -2.83 7.77 0.65
CA SER A 879 -1.40 7.98 0.39
C SER A 879 -1.05 7.96 -1.10
N LEU A 880 -0.06 8.76 -1.48
CA LEU A 880 0.51 8.83 -2.84
C LEU A 880 2.03 8.74 -2.81
#